data_AF-A0A660W1C2-F1
#
_entry.id   AF-A0A660W1C2-F1
#
_cell.length_a   1.000
_cell.length_b   1.000
_cell.length_c   1.000
_cell.angle_alpha   90.00
_cell.angle_beta   90.00
_cell.angle_gamma   90.00
#
_symmetry.space_group_name_H-M   'P 1'
#
loop_
_entity.id
_entity.type
_entity.pdbx_description
1 polymer ?
#
loop_
_entity_poly.entity_id
_entity_poly.type
_entity_poly.pdbx_seq_one_letter_code
_entity_poly.pdbx_strand_id
1 'polypeptide(L)'
;MVGSSKLFYKGDGMLQQYLHRTTLTNWITAVSACLLLIGVSAAKSAEPTADKKEICIYFGNSTVERYAAGELHRYLSRITGRPIVLRYNCLATNKLTTTSYNPKICQSYAIEIKRATAENEARKPKTVNKAPKPKMNKPSSGFVLGTPSTYPTMADKFKGLLSDIPVQSDGYCVALSDDGKIVYITGWNSRAVLYGVYDYLQNKAGCGFFEDGENVPDSVTEQILPPFDKPFKTIINKPKFNYRCQWIWTRYYGADRGHPANWGYEQWVSHLRWLAQRRFNSVLLYPVGYTRLWGDVHRRAFPETAPYDKEVWNDVEDFWGAHYSIMAGWGRSPQETTRLMQKVLKFGREQLGLKFEYNFYLGNFEETLQRVYPQGTWIDWTNLPHHAYFGAAGRSPTLAFTDPRSKEYNQRLWKTFIKTFGTDHRYWITYREESSPDPDNPLDPDKGKLLADAVNAQRKWILEIDPKAEFFHWDWHDYRPWFGHELAKKINETKDPNKLPWEQLRKASKNYTHALSKDITMVSVVYPNVFYNNPPVKFTEHFEPHKWIIGSILGYAGQDVGTGGLSMPGQKFFAEWGKYVKEDKGTLQGVIHWDEIIQVNPLIDYLIGEFAWTGKTIDLFTDANNPNQNIEWYFEHRFGRRDGKIMMKCARVRYENFPQDVPTMRLPYQYTTNGISPTEKGLTDKLTNMLKDALSIRDNQRANQCYSTQLVDLGRTVLHTVSRLHLQQARAAALKQNRAEFEIQAKAAHNALLALADILNTDRRFCLSDSIYRMTNEPGTNRLLRLMMLEHASGQLFGNYALNDTAEFIKFISVPLLDTYLENLRKTMQDPNACPIENANNLRDELVALRSCFINLPPQPFEAIGSKRRPSDILGEWLNNETKITMPGRAANSSVKMITCTPIVFGKPTPEYFPLEDWKDDEVEALFNNMEKDGINLIVLSGGLGDKVYFPSKILHNQLDYDGYGKIFDLAEEHGMQIMLSGVLYTFHLQFEGKQWDATAELEMNKRIFTELNNLYGRRSNFWGWYIPHEAGDRTHRGDVMTLLRALPLFLKHLTPDKPVAFSPWFTSYLTVGKDATTHEEFAAEWDAILSEVEGLDICAIQDSTAPYAEIGKWFAAAYPVFKKHNVTLWDVVELFYRDTKTCYADMTEAVSFPYLIKKIKAADPYVKGLACWEYQNYLNPGSPVKGAQELNKEYRAWYRLPAKDTHR
;
A
#
# COMPACT_ATOMS: atom_id res chain seq x y z
N MET A 1 -49.04 7.17 -12.33
CA MET A 1 -49.40 8.60 -12.20
C MET A 1 -49.40 8.95 -10.73
N VAL A 2 -48.62 9.99 -10.39
CA VAL A 2 -48.87 11.04 -9.39
C VAL A 2 -49.42 10.67 -8.00
N GLY A 3 -48.63 11.00 -6.98
CA GLY A 3 -49.12 11.74 -5.80
C GLY A 3 -48.68 11.15 -4.45
N SER A 4 -47.47 11.40 -3.93
CA SER A 4 -47.07 12.59 -3.12
C SER A 4 -48.06 12.92 -1.97
N SER A 5 -47.70 13.17 -0.71
CA SER A 5 -46.54 13.85 -0.12
C SER A 5 -46.66 13.76 1.44
N LYS A 6 -45.62 13.54 2.26
CA LYS A 6 -44.70 14.56 2.86
C LYS A 6 -45.39 15.31 4.04
N LEU A 7 -45.01 15.26 5.33
CA LEU A 7 -43.87 15.93 6.00
C LEU A 7 -43.93 15.71 7.56
N PHE A 8 -42.74 15.54 8.20
CA PHE A 8 -42.22 16.14 9.48
C PHE A 8 -42.49 15.59 10.92
N TYR A 9 -41.40 15.04 11.50
CA TYR A 9 -40.62 15.38 12.72
C TYR A 9 -41.24 15.83 14.07
N LYS A 10 -40.73 15.16 15.15
CA LYS A 10 -40.42 15.53 16.57
C LYS A 10 -41.01 14.48 17.53
N GLY A 11 -40.38 13.98 18.59
CA GLY A 11 -39.11 14.19 19.28
C GLY A 11 -39.20 13.49 20.67
N ASP A 12 -38.07 12.95 21.14
CA ASP A 12 -37.62 12.60 22.49
C ASP A 12 -38.56 12.22 23.65
N GLY A 13 -38.17 11.16 24.40
CA GLY A 13 -38.60 10.96 25.80
C GLY A 13 -38.39 9.55 26.37
N MET A 14 -37.50 9.44 27.36
CA MET A 14 -36.94 8.23 27.99
C MET A 14 -37.81 7.51 29.06
N LEU A 15 -37.41 6.26 29.35
CA LEU A 15 -37.39 5.54 30.65
C LEU A 15 -38.69 4.93 31.24
N GLN A 16 -38.79 3.59 31.31
CA GLN A 16 -38.44 2.74 32.47
C GLN A 16 -38.92 1.27 32.35
N GLN A 17 -38.00 0.36 32.70
CA GLN A 17 -38.17 -0.91 33.41
C GLN A 17 -39.19 -1.97 32.93
N TYR A 18 -38.68 -3.13 32.48
CA TYR A 18 -38.85 -4.39 33.23
C TYR A 18 -37.68 -5.36 32.93
N LEU A 19 -37.15 -5.94 34.01
CA LEU A 19 -35.99 -6.83 34.09
C LEU A 19 -36.43 -8.16 34.74
N HIS A 20 -36.17 -9.30 34.10
CA HIS A 20 -35.67 -10.56 34.72
C HIS A 20 -35.35 -11.58 33.62
N ARG A 21 -34.08 -11.91 33.34
CA ARG A 21 -33.15 -12.86 34.03
C ARG A 21 -33.44 -14.34 33.76
N THR A 22 -32.64 -14.93 32.85
CA THR A 22 -31.97 -16.24 32.96
C THR A 22 -30.92 -16.34 31.82
N THR A 23 -29.68 -15.89 32.08
CA THR A 23 -28.45 -16.70 32.34
C THR A 23 -27.76 -17.27 31.11
N LEU A 24 -26.83 -16.46 30.60
CA LEU A 24 -25.84 -16.72 29.57
C LEU A 24 -24.57 -17.31 30.24
N THR A 25 -24.57 -18.60 30.57
CA THR A 25 -23.40 -19.27 31.19
C THR A 25 -22.86 -20.47 30.39
N ASN A 26 -23.46 -20.83 29.25
CA ASN A 26 -23.11 -22.08 28.54
C ASN A 26 -22.45 -21.91 27.16
N TRP A 27 -21.99 -20.71 26.78
CA TRP A 27 -21.33 -20.50 25.47
C TRP A 27 -19.87 -20.07 25.51
N ILE A 28 -19.29 -19.86 26.70
CA ILE A 28 -17.86 -19.54 26.84
C ILE A 28 -16.99 -20.82 26.97
N THR A 29 -17.60 -21.99 27.14
CA THR A 29 -16.85 -23.26 27.32
C THR A 29 -16.66 -24.08 26.03
N ALA A 30 -17.34 -23.73 24.91
CA ALA A 30 -17.31 -24.55 23.68
C ALA A 30 -16.31 -24.08 22.60
N VAL A 31 -15.79 -22.85 22.65
CA VAL A 31 -14.88 -22.33 21.61
C VAL A 31 -13.39 -22.50 21.97
N SER A 32 -13.08 -22.97 23.19
CA SER A 32 -11.70 -23.31 23.58
C SER A 32 -11.25 -24.72 23.13
N ALA A 33 -12.09 -25.49 22.44
CA ALA A 33 -11.81 -26.90 22.11
C ALA A 33 -11.56 -27.22 20.62
N CYS A 34 -11.73 -26.27 19.67
CA CYS A 34 -11.61 -26.59 18.23
C CYS A 34 -10.46 -25.89 17.46
N LEU A 35 -9.51 -25.24 18.15
CA LEU A 35 -8.30 -24.68 17.52
C LEU A 35 -7.03 -25.48 17.85
N LEU A 36 -7.16 -26.81 17.93
CA LEU A 36 -6.03 -27.73 18.14
C LEU A 36 -5.79 -28.71 16.98
N LEU A 37 -6.46 -28.58 15.85
CA LEU A 37 -6.20 -29.44 14.68
C LEU A 37 -6.18 -28.62 13.39
N ILE A 38 -4.96 -28.47 12.85
CA ILE A 38 -4.54 -28.44 11.43
C ILE A 38 -3.45 -27.36 11.20
N GLY A 39 -2.19 -27.82 11.26
CA GLY A 39 -1.22 -27.61 10.18
C GLY A 39 -0.42 -26.31 10.10
N VAL A 40 0.48 -26.05 11.05
CA VAL A 40 1.71 -25.28 10.77
C VAL A 40 2.92 -26.12 11.16
N SER A 41 3.73 -26.45 10.16
CA SER A 41 5.06 -27.08 10.28
C SER A 41 5.97 -26.21 11.15
N ALA A 42 6.00 -26.47 12.45
CA ALA A 42 7.01 -25.95 13.37
C ALA A 42 8.28 -26.80 13.24
N ALA A 43 9.37 -26.13 12.88
CA ALA A 43 10.71 -26.69 13.01
C ALA A 43 10.92 -27.13 14.47
N LYS A 44 11.38 -28.37 14.65
CA LYS A 44 11.74 -28.96 15.95
C LYS A 44 12.72 -28.03 16.67
N SER A 45 12.28 -27.31 17.70
CA SER A 45 13.15 -26.74 18.71
C SER A 45 13.46 -27.82 19.76
N ALA A 46 14.75 -28.00 20.03
CA ALA A 46 15.27 -28.91 21.03
C ALA A 46 14.76 -28.56 22.45
N GLU A 47 14.57 -29.58 23.29
CA GLU A 47 14.26 -29.45 24.71
C GLU A 47 15.31 -28.59 25.45
N PRO A 48 14.93 -27.70 26.38
CA PRO A 48 15.90 -26.97 27.18
C PRO A 48 16.27 -27.78 28.43
N THR A 49 17.39 -28.50 28.36
CA THR A 49 18.09 -29.09 29.52
C THR A 49 19.39 -28.31 29.79
N ALA A 50 19.32 -27.28 30.65
CA ALA A 50 20.44 -26.73 31.45
C ALA A 50 19.96 -25.56 32.32
N ASP A 51 20.35 -25.51 33.60
CA ASP A 51 20.19 -24.36 34.51
C ASP A 51 20.89 -23.11 33.93
N LYS A 52 20.18 -22.33 33.11
CA LYS A 52 20.73 -21.10 32.52
C LYS A 52 20.73 -19.98 33.58
N LYS A 53 21.92 -19.66 34.12
CA LYS A 53 22.13 -18.54 35.06
C LYS A 53 21.51 -17.23 34.54
N GLU A 54 20.85 -16.49 35.43
CA GLU A 54 20.24 -15.17 35.18
C GLU A 54 21.29 -14.14 34.71
N ILE A 55 20.96 -13.33 33.70
CA ILE A 55 21.78 -12.19 33.26
C ILE A 55 21.17 -10.89 33.79
N CYS A 56 21.93 -10.11 34.55
CA CYS A 56 21.48 -8.81 35.05
C CYS A 56 21.92 -7.66 34.12
N ILE A 57 21.04 -6.68 33.91
CA ILE A 57 21.37 -5.38 33.30
C ILE A 57 21.25 -4.33 34.40
N TYR A 58 22.39 -3.80 34.83
CA TYR A 58 22.50 -2.70 35.77
C TYR A 58 22.52 -1.37 35.01
N PHE A 59 21.78 -0.38 35.46
CA PHE A 59 21.74 0.93 34.80
C PHE A 59 21.69 2.09 35.81
N GLY A 60 22.12 3.28 35.36
CA GLY A 60 22.18 4.50 36.16
C GLY A 60 20.84 5.23 36.31
N ASN A 61 20.88 6.40 36.97
CA ASN A 61 19.70 7.19 37.35
C ASN A 61 19.23 8.15 36.23
N SER A 62 18.95 7.62 35.04
CA SER A 62 18.41 8.40 33.92
C SER A 62 17.27 7.64 33.26
N THR A 63 16.24 8.37 32.80
CA THR A 63 15.13 7.78 32.04
C THR A 63 15.60 7.20 30.71
N VAL A 64 16.57 7.85 30.05
CA VAL A 64 17.17 7.37 28.79
C VAL A 64 17.97 6.09 29.02
N GLU A 65 18.71 5.99 30.14
CA GLU A 65 19.46 4.77 30.49
C GLU A 65 18.52 3.61 30.86
N ARG A 66 17.39 3.90 31.51
CA ARG A 66 16.35 2.91 31.75
C ARG A 66 15.74 2.41 30.43
N TYR A 67 15.48 3.32 29.49
CA TYR A 67 15.00 2.96 28.16
C TYR A 67 16.03 2.10 27.41
N ALA A 68 17.31 2.49 27.43
CA ALA A 68 18.41 1.74 26.83
C ALA A 68 18.54 0.31 27.42
N ALA A 69 18.40 0.17 28.74
CA ALA A 69 18.35 -1.14 29.39
C ALA A 69 17.15 -1.97 28.91
N GLY A 70 15.99 -1.33 28.71
CA GLY A 70 14.78 -1.93 28.16
C GLY A 70 14.94 -2.41 26.71
N GLU A 71 15.59 -1.63 25.85
CA GLU A 71 15.91 -2.02 24.46
C GLU A 71 16.87 -3.22 24.45
N LEU A 72 17.96 -3.16 25.24
CA LEU A 72 18.91 -4.26 25.36
C LEU A 72 18.21 -5.55 25.82
N HIS A 73 17.34 -5.46 26.82
CA HIS A 73 16.51 -6.58 27.26
C HIS A 73 15.57 -7.07 26.14
N ARG A 74 14.85 -6.17 25.46
CA ARG A 74 13.89 -6.50 24.39
C ARG A 74 14.53 -7.36 23.31
N TYR A 75 15.70 -6.98 22.81
CA TYR A 75 16.34 -7.71 21.72
C TYR A 75 17.08 -8.96 22.21
N LEU A 76 17.85 -8.88 23.29
CA LEU A 76 18.59 -10.06 23.78
C LEU A 76 17.66 -11.18 24.25
N SER A 77 16.53 -10.86 24.89
CA SER A 77 15.53 -11.85 25.30
C SER A 77 14.92 -12.58 24.10
N ARG A 78 14.74 -11.88 22.97
CA ARG A 78 14.21 -12.47 21.73
C ARG A 78 15.20 -13.45 21.09
N ILE A 79 16.51 -13.15 21.13
CA ILE A 79 17.52 -13.92 20.38
C ILE A 79 18.12 -15.07 21.22
N THR A 80 18.16 -14.95 22.55
CA THR A 80 18.93 -15.88 23.40
C THR A 80 18.09 -16.86 24.21
N GLY A 81 16.80 -16.55 24.42
CA GLY A 81 15.92 -17.33 25.30
C GLY A 81 16.40 -17.44 26.76
N ARG A 82 17.37 -16.63 27.19
CA ARG A 82 17.86 -16.60 28.59
C ARG A 82 17.03 -15.64 29.45
N PRO A 83 16.83 -15.93 30.75
CA PRO A 83 16.22 -14.96 31.67
C PRO A 83 17.15 -13.75 31.84
N ILE A 84 16.67 -12.57 31.44
CA ILE A 84 17.37 -11.29 31.60
C ILE A 84 16.58 -10.42 32.58
N VAL A 85 17.26 -9.85 33.57
CA VAL A 85 16.63 -9.05 34.62
C VAL A 85 17.24 -7.66 34.71
N LEU A 86 16.36 -6.65 34.77
CA LEU A 86 16.75 -5.26 34.94
C LEU A 86 16.98 -4.94 36.42
N ARG A 87 18.13 -4.34 36.77
CA ARG A 87 18.52 -3.95 38.13
C ARG A 87 18.84 -2.46 38.19
N TYR A 88 18.09 -1.73 39.01
CA TYR A 88 18.31 -0.30 39.21
C TYR A 88 19.33 -0.06 40.32
N ASN A 89 20.39 0.69 40.05
CA ASN A 89 21.50 0.79 40.99
C ASN A 89 21.36 1.89 42.07
N CYS A 90 20.22 2.61 42.17
CA CYS A 90 20.14 3.69 43.16
C CYS A 90 18.90 3.79 44.07
N LEU A 91 17.91 2.87 44.08
CA LEU A 91 16.87 2.83 45.13
C LEU A 91 16.11 1.48 45.16
N ALA A 92 15.52 1.18 46.33
CA ALA A 92 14.86 -0.06 46.72
C ALA A 92 13.85 -0.61 45.68
N THR A 93 13.81 -1.93 45.60
CA THR A 93 12.83 -2.74 44.87
C THR A 93 11.39 -2.33 45.23
N ASN A 94 10.71 -1.63 44.32
CA ASN A 94 9.29 -1.89 44.11
C ASN A 94 9.22 -2.89 42.96
N LYS A 95 8.57 -4.04 43.21
CA LYS A 95 8.31 -5.08 42.23
C LYS A 95 7.81 -4.42 40.93
N LEU A 96 8.57 -4.63 39.86
CA LEU A 96 8.10 -4.43 38.50
C LEU A 96 6.83 -5.25 38.31
N THR A 97 5.68 -4.60 38.18
CA THR A 97 4.57 -5.20 37.44
C THR A 97 5.02 -5.27 35.99
N THR A 98 5.43 -6.47 35.58
CA THR A 98 5.56 -6.85 34.19
C THR A 98 4.19 -6.72 33.53
N THR A 99 3.92 -5.62 32.84
CA THR A 99 2.93 -5.64 31.77
C THR A 99 3.54 -6.42 30.62
N SER A 100 3.26 -7.72 30.59
CA SER A 100 3.50 -8.55 29.42
C SER A 100 2.72 -7.94 28.25
N TYR A 101 3.45 -7.55 27.21
CA TYR A 101 2.92 -7.05 25.96
C TYR A 101 2.15 -8.18 25.26
N ASN A 102 0.82 -8.19 25.39
CA ASN A 102 -0.07 -9.06 24.63
C ASN A 102 -0.87 -8.18 23.64
N PRO A 103 -0.58 -8.25 22.33
CA PRO A 103 -1.21 -7.40 21.32
C PRO A 103 -2.74 -7.49 21.26
N LYS A 104 -3.36 -8.54 21.83
CA LYS A 104 -4.82 -8.72 21.82
C LYS A 104 -5.58 -8.04 22.98
N ILE A 105 -4.89 -7.44 23.95
CA ILE A 105 -5.52 -6.87 25.18
C ILE A 105 -5.77 -5.35 25.10
N CYS A 106 -5.34 -4.67 24.02
CA CYS A 106 -5.54 -3.22 23.90
C CYS A 106 -6.98 -2.77 23.53
N GLN A 107 -7.87 -3.68 23.12
CA GLN A 107 -9.28 -3.33 22.87
C GLN A 107 -10.17 -3.49 24.12
N SER A 108 -9.84 -4.38 25.05
CA SER A 108 -10.60 -4.55 26.30
C SER A 108 -10.20 -3.54 27.39
N TYR A 109 -8.94 -3.06 27.40
CA TYR A 109 -8.44 -2.09 28.37
C TYR A 109 -9.08 -0.69 28.26
N ALA A 110 -9.53 -0.30 27.06
CA ALA A 110 -10.22 0.98 26.85
C ALA A 110 -11.65 1.00 27.44
N ILE A 111 -12.25 -0.18 27.64
CA ILE A 111 -13.59 -0.34 28.20
C ILE A 111 -13.53 -0.42 29.74
N GLU A 112 -12.50 -1.04 30.31
CA GLU A 112 -12.30 -1.12 31.76
C GLU A 112 -11.77 0.19 32.40
N ILE A 113 -10.93 0.95 31.69
CA ILE A 113 -10.46 2.26 32.22
C ILE A 113 -11.63 3.25 32.34
N LYS A 114 -12.63 3.20 31.46
CA LYS A 114 -13.86 4.01 31.62
C LYS A 114 -14.71 3.59 32.82
N ARG A 115 -14.59 2.35 33.31
CA ARG A 115 -15.23 1.88 34.55
C ARG A 115 -14.42 2.23 35.81
N ALA A 116 -13.09 2.11 35.74
CA ALA A 116 -12.21 2.35 36.89
C ALA A 116 -12.01 3.84 37.23
N THR A 117 -12.28 4.75 36.29
CA THR A 117 -12.14 6.21 36.50
C THR A 117 -13.32 6.82 37.26
N ALA A 118 -14.36 6.03 37.60
CA ALA A 118 -15.54 6.51 38.33
C ALA A 118 -15.52 6.21 39.85
N GLU A 119 -14.54 5.48 40.39
CA GLU A 119 -14.62 4.93 41.76
C GLU A 119 -13.47 5.28 42.72
N ASN A 120 -12.58 6.24 42.42
CA ASN A 120 -11.41 6.50 43.28
C ASN A 120 -11.23 7.96 43.75
N GLU A 121 -12.31 8.58 44.24
CA GLU A 121 -12.24 9.70 45.18
C GLU A 121 -12.70 9.27 46.57
N ALA A 122 -11.83 8.60 47.34
CA ALA A 122 -11.76 8.69 48.81
C ALA A 122 -10.89 7.56 49.39
N ARG A 123 -9.60 7.80 49.61
CA ARG A 123 -8.85 7.15 50.70
C ARG A 123 -7.54 7.89 50.98
N LYS A 124 -7.46 8.52 52.16
CA LYS A 124 -6.25 9.17 52.70
C LYS A 124 -5.15 8.14 53.01
N PRO A 125 -3.86 8.53 52.90
CA PRO A 125 -2.74 7.62 53.07
C PRO A 125 -2.50 7.27 54.55
N LYS A 126 -2.31 5.97 54.86
CA LYS A 126 -1.78 5.53 56.15
C LYS A 126 -0.24 5.56 56.11
N THR A 127 0.33 6.13 57.17
CA THR A 127 1.77 6.15 57.50
C THR A 127 2.36 4.74 57.52
N VAL A 128 3.44 4.52 56.76
CA VAL A 128 4.22 3.27 56.76
C VAL A 128 5.61 3.51 57.35
N ASN A 129 6.00 2.61 58.24
CA ASN A 129 7.28 2.55 58.95
C ASN A 129 8.50 2.62 58.03
N LYS A 130 9.57 3.24 58.53
CA LYS A 130 10.90 3.32 57.89
C LYS A 130 11.40 1.93 57.47
N ALA A 131 11.56 1.73 56.17
CA ALA A 131 12.20 0.54 55.61
C ALA A 131 13.73 0.53 55.90
N PRO A 132 14.35 -0.64 56.09
CA PRO A 132 15.79 -0.75 56.29
C PRO A 132 16.56 -0.33 55.03
N LYS A 133 17.74 0.31 55.21
CA LYS A 133 18.62 0.71 54.11
C LYS A 133 19.06 -0.52 53.29
N PRO A 134 18.82 -0.58 51.97
CA PRO A 134 19.22 -1.71 51.14
C PRO A 134 20.75 -1.73 50.94
N LYS A 135 21.38 -2.90 51.09
CA LYS A 135 22.76 -3.14 50.66
C LYS A 135 22.79 -3.20 49.13
N MET A 136 23.60 -2.34 48.48
CA MET A 136 23.89 -2.44 47.06
C MET A 136 24.76 -3.67 46.80
N ASN A 137 24.28 -4.64 46.03
CA ASN A 137 25.11 -5.73 45.55
C ASN A 137 25.96 -5.24 44.37
N LYS A 138 27.29 -5.36 44.46
CA LYS A 138 28.19 -5.10 43.34
C LYS A 138 27.84 -6.05 42.17
N PRO A 139 27.83 -5.59 40.90
CA PRO A 139 27.59 -6.46 39.76
C PRO A 139 28.62 -7.61 39.72
N SER A 140 28.16 -8.85 39.72
CA SER A 140 29.03 -10.04 39.63
C SER A 140 29.16 -10.59 38.20
N SER A 141 28.16 -10.35 37.35
CA SER A 141 28.13 -10.66 35.92
C SER A 141 26.95 -9.95 35.24
N GLY A 142 27.07 -9.59 33.96
CA GLY A 142 25.98 -8.96 33.20
C GLY A 142 26.39 -7.68 32.46
N PHE A 143 25.44 -6.78 32.26
CA PHE A 143 25.67 -5.47 31.63
C PHE A 143 25.62 -4.36 32.66
N VAL A 144 26.49 -3.36 32.54
CA VAL A 144 26.49 -2.14 33.36
C VAL A 144 26.44 -0.93 32.42
N LEU A 145 25.31 -0.23 32.44
CA LEU A 145 25.00 0.92 31.60
C LEU A 145 25.01 2.19 32.44
N GLY A 146 25.61 3.28 31.96
CA GLY A 146 25.50 4.57 32.64
C GLY A 146 26.55 5.59 32.20
N THR A 147 26.58 6.72 32.89
CA THR A 147 27.57 7.78 32.68
C THR A 147 28.29 8.07 34.00
N PRO A 148 29.44 8.78 33.98
CA PRO A 148 30.08 9.19 35.23
C PRO A 148 29.19 9.99 36.18
N SER A 149 28.20 10.73 35.67
CA SER A 149 27.27 11.53 36.49
C SER A 149 26.07 10.73 36.99
N THR A 150 25.56 9.78 36.21
CA THR A 150 24.35 9.00 36.54
C THR A 150 24.65 7.72 37.31
N TYR A 151 25.92 7.30 37.37
CA TYR A 151 26.38 6.11 38.09
C TYR A 151 27.64 6.42 38.94
N PRO A 152 27.51 7.15 40.07
CA PRO A 152 28.65 7.65 40.84
C PRO A 152 29.63 6.57 41.33
N THR A 153 29.13 5.37 41.64
CA THR A 153 29.95 4.24 42.11
C THR A 153 30.85 3.62 41.04
N MET A 154 30.59 3.91 39.75
CA MET A 154 31.40 3.48 38.60
C MET A 154 32.07 4.68 37.90
N ALA A 155 31.99 5.89 38.47
CA ALA A 155 32.37 7.12 37.79
C ALA A 155 33.84 7.12 37.34
N ASP A 156 34.77 6.67 38.18
CA ASP A 156 36.20 6.65 37.83
C ASP A 156 36.51 5.60 36.75
N LYS A 157 35.86 4.43 36.81
CA LYS A 157 35.97 3.41 35.75
C LYS A 157 35.44 3.96 34.42
N PHE A 158 34.28 4.63 34.44
CA PHE A 158 33.69 5.22 33.24
C PHE A 158 34.54 6.37 32.69
N LYS A 159 35.07 7.26 33.53
CA LYS A 159 36.00 8.32 33.09
C LYS A 159 37.24 7.73 32.43
N GLY A 160 37.80 6.66 33.00
CA GLY A 160 38.94 5.94 32.40
C GLY A 160 38.60 5.35 31.02
N LEU A 161 37.41 4.79 30.84
CA LEU A 161 36.93 4.26 29.55
C LEU A 161 36.60 5.34 28.51
N LEU A 162 36.44 6.60 28.93
CA LEU A 162 36.02 7.72 28.11
C LEU A 162 37.16 8.72 27.85
N SER A 163 38.41 8.41 28.20
CA SER A 163 39.57 9.32 28.10
C SER A 163 39.74 9.94 26.71
N ASP A 164 39.45 9.15 25.66
CA ASP A 164 39.66 9.54 24.25
C ASP A 164 38.39 10.08 23.58
N ILE A 165 37.30 10.23 24.35
CA ILE A 165 36.01 10.73 23.88
C ILE A 165 35.81 12.17 24.39
N PRO A 166 35.54 13.15 23.50
CA PRO A 166 35.30 14.52 23.94
C PRO A 166 34.14 14.62 24.92
N VAL A 167 34.34 15.38 26.00
CA VAL A 167 33.31 15.63 27.02
C VAL A 167 32.07 16.26 26.36
N GLN A 168 30.88 15.84 26.79
CA GLN A 168 29.58 16.25 26.25
C GLN A 168 29.27 15.80 24.81
N SER A 169 30.21 15.15 24.09
CA SER A 169 29.89 14.53 22.81
C SER A 169 29.00 13.30 22.98
N ASP A 170 28.41 12.85 21.87
CA ASP A 170 27.62 11.62 21.81
C ASP A 170 28.47 10.35 21.65
N GLY A 171 29.79 10.44 21.82
CA GLY A 171 30.66 9.28 21.78
C GLY A 171 30.44 8.34 22.96
N TYR A 172 30.63 7.05 22.72
CA TYR A 172 30.41 5.98 23.68
C TYR A 172 31.50 4.92 23.63
N CYS A 173 31.57 4.14 24.70
CA CYS A 173 32.49 3.03 24.87
C CYS A 173 31.73 1.78 25.31
N VAL A 174 31.98 0.65 24.63
CA VAL A 174 31.53 -0.69 25.02
C VAL A 174 32.78 -1.51 25.35
N ALA A 175 32.96 -1.89 26.61
CA ALA A 175 34.16 -2.54 27.12
C ALA A 175 33.81 -3.74 28.00
N LEU A 176 34.74 -4.69 28.13
CA LEU A 176 34.60 -5.83 29.02
C LEU A 176 35.38 -5.62 30.32
N SER A 177 34.94 -6.22 31.43
CA SER A 177 35.80 -6.42 32.60
C SER A 177 36.92 -7.40 32.31
N ASP A 178 38.02 -7.30 33.07
CA ASP A 178 39.21 -8.14 32.89
C ASP A 178 38.90 -9.64 33.02
N ASP A 179 37.87 -10.00 33.82
CA ASP A 179 37.42 -11.38 34.02
C ASP A 179 36.34 -11.86 33.03
N GLY A 180 35.99 -11.01 32.06
CA GLY A 180 35.03 -11.33 31.01
C GLY A 180 33.56 -11.37 31.41
N LYS A 181 33.24 -11.03 32.68
CA LYS A 181 31.89 -11.21 33.23
C LYS A 181 30.98 -10.00 33.08
N ILE A 182 31.52 -8.81 32.87
CA ILE A 182 30.75 -7.56 32.83
C ILE A 182 31.00 -6.83 31.52
N VAL A 183 29.93 -6.46 30.82
CA VAL A 183 29.96 -5.51 29.71
C VAL A 183 29.62 -4.12 30.23
N TYR A 184 30.57 -3.20 30.17
CA TYR A 184 30.36 -1.78 30.42
C TYR A 184 29.91 -1.08 29.13
N ILE A 185 28.80 -0.35 29.17
CA ILE A 185 28.39 0.57 28.10
C ILE A 185 28.26 1.96 28.71
N THR A 186 29.13 2.88 28.30
CA THR A 186 29.23 4.20 28.92
C THR A 186 29.42 5.32 27.90
N GLY A 187 29.05 6.53 28.29
CA GLY A 187 29.22 7.77 27.53
C GLY A 187 29.25 8.99 28.46
N TRP A 188 29.53 10.16 27.92
CA TRP A 188 29.49 11.42 28.71
C TRP A 188 28.07 11.93 28.97
N ASN A 189 27.09 11.42 28.23
CA ASN A 189 25.67 11.73 28.39
C ASN A 189 24.83 10.45 28.19
N SER A 190 23.60 10.43 28.72
CA SER A 190 22.77 9.21 28.70
C SER A 190 22.35 8.77 27.29
N ARG A 191 22.25 9.69 26.32
CA ARG A 191 21.93 9.35 24.92
C ARG A 191 23.08 8.57 24.27
N ALA A 192 24.33 8.91 24.57
CA ALA A 192 25.49 8.13 24.12
C ALA A 192 25.45 6.68 24.63
N VAL A 193 24.96 6.43 25.86
CA VAL A 193 24.75 5.07 26.39
C VAL A 193 23.73 4.30 25.55
N LEU A 194 22.63 4.95 25.15
CA LEU A 194 21.63 4.36 24.25
C LEU A 194 22.24 4.01 22.88
N TYR A 195 23.07 4.90 22.31
CA TYR A 195 23.78 4.60 21.06
C TYR A 195 24.75 3.41 21.22
N GLY A 196 25.45 3.30 22.34
CA GLY A 196 26.31 2.15 22.63
C GLY A 196 25.54 0.84 22.77
N VAL A 197 24.31 0.87 23.30
CA VAL A 197 23.40 -0.29 23.29
C VAL A 197 23.03 -0.68 21.86
N TYR A 198 22.64 0.27 21.01
CA TYR A 198 22.31 -0.04 19.62
C TYR A 198 23.51 -0.54 18.83
N ASP A 199 24.70 0.03 19.04
CA ASP A 199 25.96 -0.45 18.42
C ASP A 199 26.26 -1.90 18.85
N TYR A 200 26.13 -2.22 20.14
CA TYR A 200 26.26 -3.59 20.62
C TYR A 200 25.27 -4.54 19.95
N LEU A 201 23.99 -4.17 19.89
CA LEU A 201 22.96 -4.98 19.25
C LEU A 201 23.24 -5.20 17.75
N GLN A 202 23.71 -4.16 17.07
CA GLN A 202 24.06 -4.21 15.65
C GLN A 202 25.30 -5.07 15.39
N ASN A 203 26.42 -4.73 16.01
CA ASN A 203 27.73 -5.29 15.68
C ASN A 203 28.10 -6.54 16.47
N LYS A 204 27.35 -6.89 17.53
CA LYS A 204 27.54 -8.14 18.29
C LYS A 204 26.35 -9.07 18.21
N ALA A 205 25.12 -8.56 18.30
CA ALA A 205 23.93 -9.40 18.21
C ALA A 205 23.40 -9.57 16.77
N GLY A 206 23.94 -8.83 15.79
CA GLY A 206 23.56 -8.94 14.37
C GLY A 206 22.20 -8.31 14.04
N CYS A 207 21.66 -7.45 14.91
CA CYS A 207 20.39 -6.76 14.67
C CYS A 207 20.55 -5.69 13.57
N GLY A 208 19.58 -5.62 12.66
CA GLY A 208 19.42 -4.53 11.70
C GLY A 208 18.23 -3.64 12.05
N PHE A 209 18.44 -2.33 12.11
CA PHE A 209 17.41 -1.34 12.42
C PHE A 209 17.20 -0.37 11.26
N PHE A 210 16.07 -0.48 10.55
CA PHE A 210 15.78 0.34 9.37
C PHE A 210 14.42 1.03 9.53
N GLU A 211 14.23 2.14 8.82
CA GLU A 211 13.04 2.98 9.01
C GLU A 211 11.74 2.24 8.67
N ASP A 212 11.86 1.30 7.75
CA ASP A 212 10.78 0.49 7.21
C ASP A 212 10.74 -0.95 7.76
N GLY A 213 11.56 -1.26 8.77
CA GLY A 213 11.53 -2.55 9.45
C GLY A 213 12.83 -2.90 10.16
N GLU A 214 12.77 -3.92 11.01
CA GLU A 214 13.93 -4.45 11.72
C GLU A 214 14.21 -5.87 11.27
N ASN A 215 15.48 -6.23 11.15
CA ASN A 215 15.93 -7.59 10.95
C ASN A 215 16.60 -8.08 12.24
N VAL A 216 15.89 -8.88 13.03
CA VAL A 216 16.40 -9.43 14.28
C VAL A 216 16.68 -10.92 14.05
N PRO A 217 17.93 -11.40 14.25
CA PRO A 217 18.25 -12.80 14.05
C PRO A 217 17.39 -13.73 14.91
N ASP A 218 17.00 -14.90 14.36
CA ASP A 218 16.16 -15.86 15.08
C ASP A 218 16.90 -16.55 16.24
N SER A 219 18.23 -16.70 16.12
CA SER A 219 19.10 -17.18 17.20
C SER A 219 20.56 -16.78 16.93
N VAL A 220 21.35 -16.61 17.99
CA VAL A 220 22.80 -16.45 17.91
C VAL A 220 23.48 -17.21 19.06
N THR A 221 24.80 -17.39 18.96
CA THR A 221 25.62 -18.18 19.91
C THR A 221 25.68 -17.55 21.31
N GLU A 222 25.99 -18.33 22.35
CA GLU A 222 26.16 -17.81 23.73
C GLU A 222 27.23 -16.71 23.87
N GLN A 223 28.11 -16.54 22.87
CA GLN A 223 29.14 -15.49 22.81
C GLN A 223 28.61 -14.06 22.69
N ILE A 224 27.29 -13.83 22.76
CA ILE A 224 26.67 -12.49 22.84
C ILE A 224 26.22 -12.13 24.26
N LEU A 225 26.37 -13.03 25.24
CA LEU A 225 26.03 -12.78 26.64
C LEU A 225 27.25 -13.05 27.53
N PRO A 226 27.48 -12.24 28.58
CA PRO A 226 28.50 -12.54 29.55
C PRO A 226 28.14 -13.78 30.41
N PRO A 227 29.13 -14.50 30.97
CA PRO A 227 30.57 -14.30 30.79
C PRO A 227 31.05 -14.77 29.40
N PHE A 228 32.02 -14.07 28.82
CA PHE A 228 32.59 -14.44 27.51
C PHE A 228 33.86 -15.28 27.67
N ASP A 229 33.96 -16.34 26.88
CA ASP A 229 35.12 -17.26 26.89
C ASP A 229 36.33 -16.74 26.09
N LYS A 230 36.17 -15.67 25.30
CA LYS A 230 37.17 -15.14 24.36
C LYS A 230 37.32 -13.62 24.47
N PRO A 231 38.48 -13.05 24.08
CA PRO A 231 38.74 -11.62 24.18
C PRO A 231 37.75 -10.79 23.33
N PHE A 232 37.03 -9.88 24.00
CA PHE A 232 36.16 -8.89 23.39
C PHE A 232 36.97 -7.64 23.03
N LYS A 233 36.95 -7.23 21.76
CA LYS A 233 37.54 -5.95 21.36
C LYS A 233 36.65 -4.81 21.85
N THR A 234 37.18 -3.97 22.75
CA THR A 234 36.55 -2.72 23.18
C THR A 234 36.13 -1.87 21.97
N ILE A 235 34.90 -1.41 21.97
CA ILE A 235 34.34 -0.53 20.94
C ILE A 235 34.40 0.89 21.50
N ILE A 236 35.12 1.79 20.84
CA ILE A 236 35.13 3.22 21.13
C ILE A 236 34.67 3.91 19.86
N ASN A 237 33.58 4.66 19.94
CA ASN A 237 33.02 5.34 18.78
C ASN A 237 32.70 6.80 19.11
N LYS A 238 33.03 7.72 18.20
CA LYS A 238 32.87 9.16 18.38
C LYS A 238 32.29 9.83 17.14
N PRO A 239 31.34 10.76 17.28
CA PRO A 239 30.77 11.46 16.15
C PRO A 239 31.76 12.47 15.56
N LYS A 240 31.76 12.64 14.24
CA LYS A 240 32.43 13.74 13.55
C LYS A 240 31.69 15.06 13.81
N PHE A 241 30.37 15.04 13.75
CA PHE A 241 29.52 16.21 13.92
C PHE A 241 28.71 16.10 15.20
N ASN A 242 28.68 17.15 16.01
CA ASN A 242 27.85 17.17 17.21
C ASN A 242 26.38 17.48 16.89
N TYR A 243 26.09 18.16 15.79
CA TYR A 243 24.73 18.44 15.33
C TYR A 243 24.32 17.44 14.24
N ARG A 244 23.27 16.65 14.50
CA ARG A 244 22.74 15.64 13.55
C ARG A 244 21.23 15.65 13.65
N CYS A 245 20.59 16.40 12.76
CA CYS A 245 19.17 16.70 12.81
C CYS A 245 18.39 16.04 11.67
N GLN A 246 17.18 15.56 11.96
CA GLN A 246 16.17 15.27 10.94
C GLN A 246 15.12 16.38 10.99
N TRP A 247 14.80 16.96 9.84
CA TRP A 247 13.59 17.74 9.70
C TRP A 247 12.42 16.81 9.39
N ILE A 248 11.44 16.81 10.30
CA ILE A 248 10.18 16.11 10.08
C ILE A 248 9.18 17.13 9.55
N TRP A 249 8.96 17.08 8.23
CA TRP A 249 8.03 17.99 7.56
C TRP A 249 6.58 17.64 7.91
N THR A 250 5.93 18.47 8.72
CA THR A 250 4.59 18.21 9.28
C THR A 250 3.46 18.84 8.47
N ARG A 251 3.67 19.15 7.19
CA ARG A 251 2.60 19.61 6.30
C ARG A 251 1.82 18.41 5.75
N TYR A 252 0.53 18.60 5.55
CA TYR A 252 -0.29 17.61 4.88
C TYR A 252 -0.03 17.64 3.37
N TYR A 253 0.56 16.57 2.85
CA TYR A 253 0.85 16.43 1.42
C TYR A 253 0.13 15.22 0.79
N GLY A 254 -0.31 14.21 1.55
CA GLY A 254 -1.04 13.09 0.97
C GLY A 254 -1.39 11.99 1.97
N ALA A 255 -1.45 10.74 1.50
CA ALA A 255 -1.78 9.54 2.29
C ALA A 255 -0.80 9.27 3.45
N ASP A 256 -0.86 8.14 4.14
CA ASP A 256 -0.12 7.96 5.40
C ASP A 256 1.40 7.74 5.26
N ARG A 257 1.89 7.18 4.14
CA ARG A 257 3.33 6.94 3.95
C ARG A 257 4.12 8.24 3.84
N GLY A 258 5.04 8.44 4.80
CA GLY A 258 5.97 9.57 4.77
C GLY A 258 5.37 10.92 5.12
N HIS A 259 4.13 10.96 5.62
CA HIS A 259 3.40 12.20 5.96
C HIS A 259 3.11 12.30 7.46
N PRO A 260 4.01 12.89 8.26
CA PRO A 260 3.87 13.06 9.71
C PRO A 260 2.59 13.73 10.18
N ALA A 261 1.97 14.57 9.34
CA ALA A 261 0.67 15.19 9.62
C ALA A 261 -0.42 14.14 9.92
N ASN A 262 -0.33 12.95 9.33
CA ASN A 262 -1.27 11.85 9.52
C ASN A 262 -0.89 10.91 10.67
N TRP A 263 0.27 11.08 11.29
CA TRP A 263 0.75 10.09 12.24
C TRP A 263 0.03 10.14 13.59
N GLY A 264 -0.36 8.96 14.08
CA GLY A 264 -0.70 8.74 15.47
C GLY A 264 0.56 8.58 16.33
N TYR A 265 0.36 8.33 17.63
CA TYR A 265 1.48 8.24 18.58
C TYR A 265 2.47 7.11 18.25
N GLU A 266 1.98 5.96 17.79
CA GLU A 266 2.80 4.79 17.46
C GLU A 266 3.77 5.07 16.29
N GLN A 267 3.27 5.71 15.22
CA GLN A 267 4.11 6.08 14.07
C GLN A 267 5.20 7.07 14.45
N TRP A 268 4.85 8.10 15.24
CA TRP A 268 5.82 9.05 15.79
C TRP A 268 6.89 8.36 16.64
N VAL A 269 6.48 7.47 17.55
CA VAL A 269 7.42 6.70 18.39
C VAL A 269 8.34 5.83 17.54
N SER A 270 7.81 5.16 16.52
CA SER A 270 8.58 4.30 15.62
C SER A 270 9.67 5.10 14.90
N HIS A 271 9.33 6.24 14.30
CA HIS A 271 10.30 7.06 13.57
C HIS A 271 11.33 7.71 14.49
N LEU A 272 10.91 8.26 15.64
CA LEU A 272 11.86 8.82 16.62
C LEU A 272 12.83 7.76 17.15
N ARG A 273 12.37 6.52 17.38
CA ARG A 273 13.25 5.40 17.77
C ARG A 273 14.28 5.12 16.67
N TRP A 274 13.86 5.09 15.41
CA TRP A 274 14.76 4.88 14.28
C TRP A 274 15.83 5.98 14.18
N LEU A 275 15.46 7.25 14.37
CA LEU A 275 16.42 8.36 14.44
C LEU A 275 17.49 8.11 15.51
N ALA A 276 17.11 7.65 16.70
CA ALA A 276 18.05 7.29 17.75
C ALA A 276 18.91 6.07 17.38
N GLN A 277 18.34 5.03 16.75
CA GLN A 277 19.07 3.86 16.24
C GLN A 277 20.11 4.25 15.17
N ARG A 278 19.87 5.35 14.44
CA ARG A 278 20.78 5.94 13.45
C ARG A 278 21.63 7.10 13.98
N ARG A 279 21.62 7.31 15.30
CA ARG A 279 22.46 8.28 16.01
C ARG A 279 22.18 9.75 15.67
N PHE A 280 20.99 10.07 15.13
CA PHE A 280 20.48 11.43 15.11
C PHE A 280 20.15 11.89 16.53
N ASN A 281 20.42 13.15 16.82
CA ASN A 281 20.26 13.72 18.16
C ASN A 281 19.34 14.94 18.23
N SER A 282 18.85 15.40 17.07
CA SER A 282 17.95 16.53 16.99
C SER A 282 16.80 16.28 16.01
N VAL A 283 15.67 16.91 16.27
CA VAL A 283 14.47 16.87 15.43
C VAL A 283 13.95 18.28 15.24
N LEU A 284 13.91 18.74 13.99
CA LEU A 284 13.26 20.00 13.64
C LEU A 284 11.78 19.78 13.41
N LEU A 285 10.98 20.52 14.15
CA LEU A 285 9.53 20.63 13.98
C LEU A 285 9.16 22.02 13.48
N TYR A 286 8.10 22.09 12.69
CA TYR A 286 7.75 23.29 11.95
C TYR A 286 6.36 23.82 12.36
N PRO A 287 6.23 24.48 13.54
CA PRO A 287 4.95 24.95 14.08
C PRO A 287 4.51 26.32 13.54
N VAL A 288 3.83 26.31 12.40
CA VAL A 288 3.25 27.52 11.79
C VAL A 288 1.74 27.37 11.54
N GLY A 289 1.07 28.47 11.21
CA GLY A 289 -0.39 28.56 11.04
C GLY A 289 -0.97 27.56 10.06
N TYR A 290 -0.33 27.33 8.92
CA TYR A 290 -0.82 26.34 7.94
C TYR A 290 -0.50 24.90 8.31
N THR A 291 0.46 24.64 9.21
CA THR A 291 0.70 23.31 9.76
C THR A 291 -0.10 23.05 11.02
N ARG A 292 -0.59 24.07 11.75
CA ARG A 292 -1.25 23.94 13.06
C ARG A 292 -0.59 22.98 14.08
N LEU A 293 0.71 22.68 13.94
CA LEU A 293 1.44 21.85 14.91
C LEU A 293 1.44 22.46 16.32
N TRP A 294 1.23 23.79 16.41
CA TRP A 294 1.07 24.50 17.67
C TRP A 294 -0.23 24.17 18.42
N GLY A 295 -1.14 23.39 17.84
CA GLY A 295 -2.37 22.95 18.50
C GLY A 295 -3.19 24.12 19.01
N ASP A 296 -3.59 24.09 20.29
CA ASP A 296 -4.45 25.13 20.90
C ASP A 296 -3.66 26.33 21.46
N VAL A 297 -2.33 26.38 21.23
CA VAL A 297 -1.45 27.45 21.72
C VAL A 297 -1.91 28.82 21.23
N HIS A 298 -2.35 28.94 19.97
CA HIS A 298 -2.81 30.21 19.42
C HIS A 298 -4.03 30.74 20.20
N ARG A 299 -5.06 29.91 20.43
CA ARG A 299 -6.24 30.28 21.24
C ARG A 299 -5.87 30.71 22.65
N ARG A 300 -4.90 30.03 23.29
CA ARG A 300 -4.43 30.38 24.64
C ARG A 300 -3.59 31.66 24.65
N ALA A 301 -2.85 31.92 23.58
CA ALA A 301 -2.08 33.14 23.42
C ALA A 301 -2.98 34.34 23.07
N PHE A 302 -4.10 34.12 22.37
CA PHE A 302 -5.04 35.16 21.91
C PHE A 302 -6.49 34.82 22.25
N PRO A 303 -6.88 34.83 23.55
CA PRO A 303 -8.26 34.52 23.95
C PRO A 303 -9.30 35.47 23.32
N GLU A 304 -8.89 36.68 22.95
CA GLU A 304 -9.73 37.65 22.25
C GLU A 304 -10.16 37.21 20.85
N THR A 305 -9.51 36.19 20.27
CA THR A 305 -9.91 35.62 18.96
C THR A 305 -11.09 34.67 19.06
N ALA A 306 -11.50 34.25 20.27
CA ALA A 306 -12.57 33.29 20.50
C ALA A 306 -13.91 33.62 19.78
N PRO A 307 -14.36 34.88 19.65
CA PRO A 307 -15.59 35.20 18.90
C PRO A 307 -15.49 34.94 17.39
N TYR A 308 -14.28 34.97 16.84
CA TYR A 308 -13.98 34.71 15.43
C TYR A 308 -13.52 33.28 15.18
N ASP A 309 -13.30 32.53 16.25
CA ASP A 309 -12.99 31.12 16.29
C ASP A 309 -14.27 30.31 16.02
N LYS A 310 -14.88 30.57 14.86
CA LYS A 310 -15.87 29.71 14.22
C LYS A 310 -15.12 28.53 13.64
N GLU A 311 -14.59 27.74 14.56
CA GLU A 311 -13.76 26.61 14.30
C GLU A 311 -14.53 25.70 13.31
N VAL A 312 -13.98 25.50 12.10
CA VAL A 312 -14.58 24.80 10.95
C VAL A 312 -14.76 23.30 11.25
N TRP A 313 -15.58 22.99 12.24
CA TRP A 313 -15.91 21.63 12.64
C TRP A 313 -17.31 21.24 12.21
N ASN A 314 -18.25 22.21 12.14
CA ASN A 314 -19.68 21.90 11.94
C ASN A 314 -20.34 22.57 10.71
N ASP A 315 -19.84 23.71 10.21
CA ASP A 315 -20.66 24.61 9.35
C ASP A 315 -20.11 24.92 7.95
N VAL A 316 -19.10 24.19 7.46
CA VAL A 316 -18.60 24.42 6.10
C VAL A 316 -19.18 23.38 5.15
N GLU A 317 -20.30 23.74 4.51
CA GLU A 317 -20.85 23.01 3.37
C GLU A 317 -19.96 23.11 2.11
N ASP A 318 -19.09 24.12 2.05
CA ASP A 318 -18.22 24.39 0.90
C ASP A 318 -16.76 23.97 1.15
N PHE A 319 -16.42 22.80 0.60
CA PHE A 319 -15.06 22.26 0.55
C PHE A 319 -14.05 23.27 -0.02
N TRP A 320 -14.47 24.18 -0.91
CA TRP A 320 -13.62 25.24 -1.48
C TRP A 320 -13.39 26.45 -0.58
N GLY A 321 -14.29 26.75 0.34
CA GLY A 321 -14.03 27.68 1.44
C GLY A 321 -13.04 27.11 2.47
N ALA A 322 -13.08 25.80 2.73
CA ALA A 322 -12.13 25.11 3.60
C ALA A 322 -10.72 25.01 2.97
N HIS A 323 -10.63 24.92 1.64
CA HIS A 323 -9.36 24.90 0.90
C HIS A 323 -8.47 26.11 1.14
N TYR A 324 -9.04 27.27 1.47
CA TYR A 324 -8.28 28.51 1.70
C TYR A 324 -8.04 28.82 3.18
N SER A 325 -8.52 27.97 4.10
CA SER A 325 -8.28 28.19 5.52
C SER A 325 -7.12 27.33 6.03
N ILE A 326 -6.18 27.97 6.70
CA ILE A 326 -5.19 27.39 7.60
C ILE A 326 -5.79 26.43 8.67
N MET A 327 -7.12 26.38 8.81
CA MET A 327 -7.84 25.58 9.81
C MET A 327 -7.89 24.08 9.48
N ALA A 328 -7.44 23.67 8.30
CA ALA A 328 -7.49 22.28 7.83
C ALA A 328 -6.28 21.41 8.25
N GLY A 329 -5.23 22.03 8.83
CA GLY A 329 -3.84 21.54 8.82
C GLY A 329 -3.51 20.16 9.43
N TRP A 330 -4.37 19.55 10.23
CA TRP A 330 -4.12 18.20 10.79
C TRP A 330 -5.31 17.26 10.70
N GLY A 331 -6.47 17.79 10.29
CA GLY A 331 -7.74 17.14 10.48
C GLY A 331 -8.01 16.66 11.91
N ARG A 332 -7.25 17.12 12.93
CA ARG A 332 -7.41 16.82 14.37
C ARG A 332 -7.66 18.11 15.13
N SER A 333 -8.40 18.05 16.23
CA SER A 333 -8.69 19.23 17.04
C SER A 333 -7.39 19.84 17.60
N PRO A 334 -7.32 21.17 17.81
CA PRO A 334 -6.14 21.81 18.40
C PRO A 334 -5.73 21.20 19.74
N GLN A 335 -6.71 20.80 20.57
CA GLN A 335 -6.47 20.19 21.88
C GLN A 335 -5.87 18.79 21.75
N GLU A 336 -6.40 17.95 20.85
CA GLU A 336 -5.85 16.60 20.64
C GLU A 336 -4.49 16.65 19.96
N THR A 337 -4.26 17.60 19.06
CA THR A 337 -2.93 17.88 18.49
C THR A 337 -1.93 18.24 19.60
N THR A 338 -2.32 19.12 20.52
CA THR A 338 -1.50 19.49 21.68
C THR A 338 -1.18 18.28 22.55
N ARG A 339 -2.19 17.46 22.88
CA ARG A 339 -2.03 16.26 23.69
C ARG A 339 -1.11 15.23 23.03
N LEU A 340 -1.27 14.99 21.73
CA LEU A 340 -0.43 14.09 20.95
C LEU A 340 1.02 14.58 20.96
N MET A 341 1.26 15.84 20.59
CA MET A 341 2.61 16.38 20.48
C MET A 341 3.31 16.46 21.83
N GLN A 342 2.61 16.74 22.94
CA GLN A 342 3.18 16.64 24.28
C GLN A 342 3.69 15.22 24.58
N LYS A 343 2.93 14.18 24.23
CA LYS A 343 3.37 12.78 24.39
C LYS A 343 4.57 12.45 23.51
N VAL A 344 4.57 12.90 22.25
CA VAL A 344 5.66 12.67 21.28
C VAL A 344 6.96 13.32 21.75
N LEU A 345 6.90 14.61 22.10
CA LEU A 345 8.05 15.37 22.60
C LEU A 345 8.58 14.78 23.90
N LYS A 346 7.69 14.40 24.81
CA LYS A 346 8.07 13.73 26.06
C LYS A 346 8.82 12.42 25.79
N PHE A 347 8.33 11.59 24.87
CA PHE A 347 9.02 10.36 24.49
C PHE A 347 10.41 10.64 23.91
N GLY A 348 10.52 11.54 22.93
CA GLY A 348 11.81 11.88 22.33
C GLY A 348 12.83 12.42 23.34
N ARG A 349 12.41 13.31 24.24
CA ARG A 349 13.30 13.90 25.26
C ARG A 349 13.66 12.91 26.37
N GLU A 350 12.66 12.28 26.98
CA GLU A 350 12.87 11.48 28.20
C GLU A 350 13.38 10.06 27.91
N GLN A 351 12.98 9.45 26.79
CA GLN A 351 13.35 8.07 26.48
C GLN A 351 14.55 7.98 25.54
N LEU A 352 14.66 8.92 24.59
CA LEU A 352 15.72 8.88 23.57
C LEU A 352 16.80 9.95 23.77
N GLY A 353 16.53 10.95 24.61
CA GLY A 353 17.44 12.09 24.79
C GLY A 353 17.55 12.99 23.56
N LEU A 354 16.60 12.93 22.62
CA LEU A 354 16.58 13.81 21.45
C LEU A 354 16.30 15.25 21.87
N LYS A 355 16.92 16.20 21.17
CA LYS A 355 16.57 17.62 21.26
C LYS A 355 15.50 17.94 20.20
N PHE A 356 14.60 18.87 20.52
CA PHE A 356 13.62 19.38 19.58
C PHE A 356 13.88 20.85 19.27
N GLU A 357 13.88 21.16 17.98
CA GLU A 357 14.08 22.50 17.44
C GLU A 357 12.76 22.98 16.83
N TYR A 358 12.48 24.27 16.92
CA TYR A 358 11.23 24.84 16.42
C TYR A 358 11.51 25.91 15.38
N ASN A 359 10.89 25.77 14.20
CA ASN A 359 10.81 26.88 13.25
C ASN A 359 9.64 27.80 13.60
N PHE A 360 9.98 28.98 14.11
CA PHE A 360 9.01 30.05 14.28
C PHE A 360 9.04 30.95 13.07
N TYR A 361 7.93 31.01 12.35
CA TYR A 361 7.76 31.97 11.28
C TYR A 361 7.37 33.34 11.86
N LEU A 362 8.25 34.33 11.70
CA LEU A 362 8.02 35.69 12.18
C LEU A 362 6.74 36.31 11.60
N GLY A 363 5.85 36.76 12.47
CA GLY A 363 4.62 37.44 12.07
C GLY A 363 3.50 36.50 11.60
N ASN A 364 3.74 35.19 11.56
CA ASN A 364 2.74 34.21 11.12
C ASN A 364 1.71 33.93 12.22
N PHE A 365 0.43 34.23 11.95
CA PHE A 365 -0.67 34.04 12.89
C PHE A 365 -1.88 33.36 12.24
N GLU A 366 -2.88 33.00 13.05
CA GLU A 366 -4.15 32.53 12.52
C GLU A 366 -5.03 33.69 12.03
N GLU A 367 -5.89 33.43 11.04
CA GLU A 367 -6.81 34.41 10.43
C GLU A 367 -7.73 35.08 11.46
N THR A 368 -8.07 34.35 12.52
CA THR A 368 -8.87 34.87 13.62
C THR A 368 -8.21 36.08 14.28
N LEU A 369 -6.88 36.14 14.35
CA LEU A 369 -6.17 37.32 14.87
C LEU A 369 -6.25 38.51 13.91
N GLN A 370 -6.15 38.27 12.60
CA GLN A 370 -6.35 39.33 11.60
C GLN A 370 -7.77 39.90 11.66
N ARG A 371 -8.79 39.09 11.97
CA ARG A 371 -10.17 39.55 12.13
C ARG A 371 -10.41 40.37 13.40
N VAL A 372 -9.72 40.04 14.50
CA VAL A 372 -9.73 40.86 15.73
C VAL A 372 -8.98 42.18 15.51
N TYR A 373 -7.92 42.15 14.70
CA TYR A 373 -7.00 43.25 14.49
C TYR A 373 -6.84 43.59 12.99
N PRO A 374 -7.91 43.98 12.27
CA PRO A 374 -7.87 44.21 10.83
C PRO A 374 -7.03 45.43 10.42
N GLN A 375 -6.84 46.37 11.36
CA GLN A 375 -6.02 47.58 11.17
C GLN A 375 -4.51 47.33 11.26
N GLY A 376 -4.07 46.08 11.47
CA GLY A 376 -2.66 45.72 11.44
C GLY A 376 -2.02 45.90 10.07
N THR A 377 -0.70 46.09 10.07
CA THR A 377 0.09 46.09 8.83
C THR A 377 0.30 44.64 8.37
N TRP A 378 -0.73 44.03 7.79
CA TRP A 378 -0.68 42.66 7.28
C TRP A 378 -0.08 42.61 5.88
N ILE A 379 0.72 41.58 5.60
CA ILE A 379 1.32 41.37 4.27
C ILE A 379 0.22 41.02 3.27
N ASP A 380 0.18 41.79 2.19
CA ASP A 380 -0.70 41.53 1.06
C ASP A 380 -0.04 40.56 0.07
N TRP A 381 -0.39 39.29 0.22
CA TRP A 381 0.10 38.21 -0.62
C TRP A 381 -0.45 38.22 -2.05
N THR A 382 -1.45 39.06 -2.40
CA THR A 382 -1.94 39.12 -3.79
C THR A 382 -1.02 39.89 -4.72
N ASN A 383 -0.17 40.75 -4.16
CA ASN A 383 0.71 41.64 -4.91
C ASN A 383 2.19 41.21 -4.88
N LEU A 384 2.52 40.11 -4.20
CA LEU A 384 3.88 39.56 -4.13
C LEU A 384 4.01 38.36 -5.08
N PRO A 385 5.06 38.31 -5.93
CA PRO A 385 5.40 37.11 -6.68
C PRO A 385 5.73 35.97 -5.70
N HIS A 386 4.80 35.03 -5.55
CA HIS A 386 4.93 33.85 -4.71
C HIS A 386 4.79 32.59 -5.57
N HIS A 387 5.45 31.50 -5.20
CA HIS A 387 5.24 30.20 -5.85
C HIS A 387 3.74 29.85 -5.83
N ALA A 388 3.14 29.75 -7.02
CA ALA A 388 1.72 29.51 -7.23
C ALA A 388 1.21 28.16 -6.68
N TYR A 389 2.13 27.23 -6.40
CA TYR A 389 1.86 25.91 -5.81
C TYR A 389 1.48 25.96 -4.32
N PHE A 390 1.52 27.11 -3.65
CA PHE A 390 1.20 27.22 -2.22
C PHE A 390 -0.20 27.76 -1.94
N GLY A 391 -1.13 27.60 -2.90
CA GLY A 391 -2.55 27.89 -2.73
C GLY A 391 -3.04 27.48 -1.34
N ALA A 392 -3.38 28.49 -0.53
CA ALA A 392 -3.73 28.45 0.90
C ALA A 392 -2.62 28.40 1.96
N ALA A 393 -1.49 27.71 1.76
CA ALA A 393 -0.41 27.65 2.78
C ALA A 393 0.49 28.90 2.79
N GLY A 394 0.79 29.46 1.61
CA GLY A 394 1.61 30.67 1.44
C GLY A 394 0.85 31.98 1.67
N ARG A 395 -0.44 31.90 2.01
CA ARG A 395 -1.30 33.07 2.33
C ARG A 395 -1.72 33.09 3.79
N SER A 396 -0.88 32.58 4.68
CA SER A 396 -1.13 32.73 6.10
C SER A 396 -1.05 34.22 6.48
N PRO A 397 -1.99 34.74 7.29
CA PRO A 397 -1.93 36.11 7.78
C PRO A 397 -0.57 36.38 8.42
N THR A 398 0.22 37.22 7.77
CA THR A 398 1.56 37.56 8.21
C THR A 398 1.57 39.02 8.59
N LEU A 399 1.78 39.31 9.87
CA LEU A 399 1.90 40.68 10.37
C LEU A 399 3.32 41.18 10.10
N ALA A 400 3.44 42.30 9.40
CA ALA A 400 4.71 42.95 9.11
C ALA A 400 5.57 43.06 10.37
N PHE A 401 6.87 42.78 10.27
CA PHE A 401 7.75 42.87 11.44
C PHE A 401 7.94 44.33 11.91
N THR A 402 7.65 45.30 11.04
CA THR A 402 7.65 46.74 11.35
C THR A 402 6.35 47.24 11.97
N ASP A 403 5.31 46.40 12.08
CA ASP A 403 4.10 46.76 12.82
C ASP A 403 4.43 46.94 14.32
N PRO A 404 3.96 48.01 14.98
CA PRO A 404 4.26 48.26 16.40
C PRO A 404 3.88 47.11 17.34
N ARG A 405 2.88 46.29 16.98
CA ARG A 405 2.42 45.15 17.79
C ARG A 405 3.11 43.84 17.46
N SER A 406 3.89 43.78 16.36
CA SER A 406 4.47 42.52 15.86
C SER A 406 5.33 41.83 16.90
N LYS A 407 6.22 42.58 17.57
CA LYS A 407 7.05 42.04 18.65
C LYS A 407 6.24 41.41 19.77
N GLU A 408 5.27 42.14 20.30
CA GLU A 408 4.46 41.70 21.43
C GLU A 408 3.68 40.44 21.08
N TYR A 409 3.01 40.42 19.92
CA TYR A 409 2.16 39.31 19.51
C TYR A 409 2.96 38.04 19.25
N ASN A 410 4.10 38.16 18.57
CA ASN A 410 5.01 37.03 18.36
C ASN A 410 5.53 36.48 19.70
N GLN A 411 6.01 37.36 20.60
CA GLN A 411 6.48 36.92 21.92
C GLN A 411 5.37 36.26 22.74
N ARG A 412 4.13 36.71 22.63
CA ARG A 412 2.97 36.11 23.31
C ARG A 412 2.72 34.68 22.82
N LEU A 413 2.76 34.48 21.51
CA LEU A 413 2.63 33.16 20.88
C LEU A 413 3.78 32.22 21.29
N TRP A 414 5.03 32.66 21.12
CA TRP A 414 6.21 31.85 21.41
C TRP A 414 6.34 31.50 22.90
N LYS A 415 6.08 32.43 23.82
CA LYS A 415 6.05 32.16 25.26
C LYS A 415 5.00 31.10 25.60
N THR A 416 3.81 31.21 25.01
CA THR A 416 2.73 30.24 25.23
C THR A 416 3.09 28.88 24.64
N PHE A 417 3.73 28.84 23.47
CA PHE A 417 4.24 27.62 22.85
C PHE A 417 5.29 26.93 23.74
N ILE A 418 6.32 27.66 24.16
CA ILE A 418 7.40 27.15 25.01
C ILE A 418 6.84 26.67 26.35
N LYS A 419 5.87 27.38 26.95
CA LYS A 419 5.20 26.94 28.18
C LYS A 419 4.43 25.63 27.98
N THR A 420 3.89 25.40 26.79
CA THR A 420 3.07 24.22 26.47
C THR A 420 3.89 22.98 26.16
N PHE A 421 4.94 23.17 25.36
CA PHE A 421 5.69 22.08 24.74
C PHE A 421 7.11 21.95 25.29
N GLY A 422 7.59 22.90 26.10
CA GLY A 422 8.99 23.00 26.51
C GLY A 422 9.89 23.54 25.40
N THR A 423 11.19 23.65 25.67
CA THR A 423 12.20 24.03 24.68
C THR A 423 13.54 23.35 24.98
N ASP A 424 14.30 23.07 23.92
CA ASP A 424 15.72 22.67 23.98
C ASP A 424 16.64 23.83 23.57
N HIS A 425 16.11 25.06 23.59
CA HIS A 425 16.78 26.32 23.30
C HIS A 425 17.29 26.44 21.85
N ARG A 426 16.61 25.83 20.88
CA ARG A 426 17.00 25.85 19.46
C ARG A 426 15.86 26.30 18.57
N TYR A 427 16.11 27.37 17.82
CA TYR A 427 15.08 28.04 17.04
C TYR A 427 15.55 28.30 15.61
N TRP A 428 14.70 27.93 14.67
CA TRP A 428 14.84 28.31 13.29
C TRP A 428 14.06 29.61 13.08
N ILE A 429 14.74 30.59 12.50
CA ILE A 429 14.24 31.95 12.34
C ILE A 429 14.16 32.30 10.86
N THR A 430 13.02 32.87 10.49
CA THR A 430 12.58 32.98 9.10
C THR A 430 11.51 34.05 8.97
N TYR A 431 11.47 34.72 7.82
CA TYR A 431 10.49 35.75 7.50
C TYR A 431 10.16 35.70 6.00
N ARG A 432 8.87 35.77 5.66
CA ARG A 432 8.35 35.71 4.28
C ARG A 432 8.94 34.57 3.41
N GLU A 433 8.87 33.32 3.90
CA GLU A 433 9.33 32.12 3.19
C GLU A 433 8.73 31.96 1.78
N GLU A 434 9.52 31.46 0.82
CA GLU A 434 9.20 31.29 -0.61
C GLU A 434 8.61 32.49 -1.36
N SER A 435 8.70 33.68 -0.77
CA SER A 435 8.37 34.93 -1.43
C SER A 435 9.60 35.52 -2.12
N SER A 436 9.44 36.01 -3.36
CA SER A 436 10.46 36.85 -3.97
C SER A 436 10.19 38.31 -3.59
N PRO A 437 11.17 39.08 -3.10
CA PRO A 437 11.06 40.52 -3.02
C PRO A 437 10.84 41.04 -4.43
N ASP A 438 10.17 42.18 -4.51
CA ASP A 438 10.01 42.90 -5.76
C ASP A 438 11.41 43.17 -6.37
N PRO A 439 11.71 42.64 -7.57
CA PRO A 439 13.02 42.78 -8.18
C PRO A 439 13.37 44.23 -8.58
N ASP A 440 12.40 45.15 -8.52
CA ASP A 440 12.57 46.60 -8.70
C ASP A 440 12.70 47.36 -7.37
N ASN A 441 12.52 46.69 -6.23
CA ASN A 441 12.65 47.27 -4.88
C ASN A 441 13.64 46.47 -4.02
N PRO A 442 14.92 46.88 -3.95
CA PRO A 442 15.95 46.19 -3.16
C PRO A 442 15.73 46.27 -1.63
N LEU A 443 14.63 46.88 -1.17
CA LEU A 443 14.27 47.14 0.22
C LEU A 443 12.88 46.57 0.63
N ASP A 444 12.43 45.47 0.02
CA ASP A 444 11.31 44.69 0.57
C ASP A 444 11.87 43.56 1.45
N PRO A 445 11.40 43.36 2.71
CA PRO A 445 9.99 43.35 3.02
C PRO A 445 9.55 44.19 4.23
N ASP A 446 8.86 45.30 3.97
CA ASP A 446 8.17 46.25 4.89
C ASP A 446 8.84 47.63 5.05
N LYS A 447 8.22 48.67 4.47
CA LYS A 447 8.59 50.08 4.68
C LYS A 447 10.08 50.39 4.46
N GLY A 448 10.72 49.72 3.50
CA GLY A 448 12.11 49.99 3.11
C GLY A 448 13.18 49.30 3.98
N LYS A 449 12.86 48.16 4.60
CA LYS A 449 13.79 47.36 5.42
C LYS A 449 14.32 46.13 4.68
N LEU A 450 15.48 45.63 5.12
CA LEU A 450 16.06 44.41 4.59
C LEU A 450 15.41 43.18 5.24
N LEU A 451 15.34 42.06 4.52
CA LEU A 451 14.95 40.77 5.10
C LEU A 451 15.84 40.39 6.30
N ALA A 452 17.13 40.71 6.23
CA ALA A 452 18.08 40.49 7.32
C ALA A 452 17.69 41.27 8.59
N ASP A 453 17.06 42.45 8.46
CA ASP A 453 16.56 43.21 9.62
C ASP A 453 15.44 42.45 10.34
N ALA A 454 14.55 41.79 9.59
CA ALA A 454 13.47 40.99 10.14
C ALA A 454 14.01 39.75 10.88
N VAL A 455 14.96 39.02 10.26
CA VAL A 455 15.61 37.84 10.88
C VAL A 455 16.37 38.24 12.15
N ASN A 456 17.12 39.34 12.11
CA ASN A 456 17.83 39.87 13.28
C ASN A 456 16.85 40.35 14.37
N ALA A 457 15.73 40.96 14.00
CA ALA A 457 14.69 41.37 14.94
C ALA A 457 14.08 40.14 15.64
N GLN A 458 13.73 39.10 14.89
CA GLN A 458 13.22 37.84 15.44
C GLN A 458 14.21 37.23 16.44
N ARG A 459 15.49 37.12 16.07
CA ARG A 459 16.56 36.66 16.96
C ARG A 459 16.55 37.43 18.28
N LYS A 460 16.57 38.76 18.21
CA LYS A 460 16.56 39.63 19.40
C LYS A 460 15.33 39.40 20.26
N TRP A 461 14.15 39.29 19.64
CA TRP A 461 12.90 39.10 20.37
C TRP A 461 12.80 37.72 21.04
N ILE A 462 13.39 36.69 20.43
CA ILE A 462 13.49 35.35 21.05
C ILE A 462 14.49 35.37 22.22
N LEU A 463 15.63 36.07 22.13
CA LEU A 463 16.59 36.16 23.24
C LEU A 463 16.00 36.82 24.50
N GLU A 464 15.02 37.70 24.34
CA GLU A 464 14.29 38.29 25.47
C GLU A 464 13.36 37.31 26.20
N ILE A 465 12.97 36.21 25.55
CA ILE A 465 12.11 35.17 26.13
C ILE A 465 12.90 33.92 26.53
N ASP A 466 13.97 33.62 25.81
CA ASP A 466 14.90 32.52 26.04
C ASP A 466 16.35 32.98 25.83
N PRO A 467 17.05 33.41 26.90
CA PRO A 467 18.43 33.89 26.82
C PRO A 467 19.45 32.83 26.39
N LYS A 468 19.07 31.54 26.35
CA LYS A 468 19.95 30.43 25.95
C LYS A 468 19.76 30.01 24.48
N ALA A 469 18.90 30.71 23.74
CA ALA A 469 18.53 30.36 22.38
C ALA A 469 19.74 30.30 21.42
N GLU A 470 19.87 29.17 20.73
CA GLU A 470 20.69 28.95 19.54
C GLU A 470 19.81 29.15 18.29
N PHE A 471 20.37 29.78 17.25
CA PHE A 471 19.61 30.21 16.07
C PHE A 471 20.12 29.57 14.79
N PHE A 472 19.17 29.14 13.95
CA PHE A 472 19.42 28.56 12.64
C PHE A 472 18.64 29.34 11.58
N HIS A 473 19.26 29.56 10.43
CA HIS A 473 18.64 30.25 9.29
C HIS A 473 19.05 29.57 7.98
N TRP A 474 18.06 29.27 7.14
CA TRP A 474 18.24 28.51 5.90
C TRP A 474 18.33 29.37 4.65
N ASP A 475 19.23 28.98 3.75
CA ASP A 475 19.58 29.74 2.54
C ASP A 475 18.68 29.45 1.32
N TRP A 476 17.70 28.55 1.45
CA TRP A 476 16.83 28.10 0.35
C TRP A 476 16.07 29.27 -0.32
N HIS A 477 15.68 30.27 0.47
CA HIS A 477 15.06 31.51 -0.02
C HIS A 477 16.08 32.60 -0.27
N ASP A 478 17.34 32.42 0.08
CA ASP A 478 18.36 33.46 -0.02
C ASP A 478 19.17 33.37 -1.32
N TYR A 479 18.73 32.63 -2.34
CA TYR A 479 19.51 32.49 -3.58
C TYR A 479 18.80 32.97 -4.85
N ARG A 480 17.49 32.78 -4.97
CA ARG A 480 16.68 33.24 -6.11
C ARG A 480 16.27 34.73 -6.07
N PRO A 481 16.03 35.36 -4.91
CA PRO A 481 15.43 36.69 -4.83
C PRO A 481 16.38 37.90 -4.88
N TRP A 482 17.70 37.73 -4.79
CA TRP A 482 18.65 38.88 -4.72
C TRP A 482 19.10 39.39 -6.09
N PHE A 483 18.54 38.81 -7.14
CA PHE A 483 18.78 39.25 -8.49
C PHE A 483 17.75 40.34 -8.78
N GLY A 484 18.19 41.61 -8.80
CA GLY A 484 17.35 42.67 -9.35
C GLY A 484 16.82 42.27 -10.74
N HIS A 485 15.73 42.87 -11.21
CA HIS A 485 14.95 42.39 -12.36
C HIS A 485 15.81 42.03 -13.58
N GLU A 486 16.76 42.91 -13.93
CA GLU A 486 17.72 42.72 -15.02
C GLU A 486 18.66 41.52 -14.82
N LEU A 487 19.11 41.30 -13.58
CA LEU A 487 19.99 40.18 -13.24
C LEU A 487 19.22 38.85 -13.27
N ALA A 488 18.00 38.83 -12.76
CA ALA A 488 17.11 37.66 -12.79
C ALA A 488 16.74 37.28 -14.23
N LYS A 489 16.36 38.27 -15.03
CA LYS A 489 16.06 38.12 -16.46
C LYS A 489 17.27 37.59 -17.23
N LYS A 490 18.46 38.19 -17.00
CA LYS A 490 19.71 37.73 -17.63
C LYS A 490 20.05 36.30 -17.25
N ILE A 491 19.82 35.87 -16.01
CA ILE A 491 20.01 34.48 -15.59
C ILE A 491 19.06 33.55 -16.33
N ASN A 492 17.77 33.90 -16.40
CA ASN A 492 16.75 33.10 -17.07
C ASN A 492 16.97 33.00 -18.60
N GLU A 493 17.51 34.04 -19.22
CA GLU A 493 17.82 34.10 -20.66
C GLU A 493 19.17 33.43 -21.02
N THR A 494 20.09 33.34 -20.06
CA THR A 494 21.44 32.80 -20.28
C THR A 494 21.47 31.28 -20.19
N LYS A 495 21.48 30.60 -21.34
CA LYS A 495 21.59 29.13 -21.43
C LYS A 495 23.00 28.57 -21.19
N ASP A 496 24.03 29.41 -21.24
CA ASP A 496 25.43 29.04 -21.00
C ASP A 496 25.86 29.49 -19.60
N PRO A 497 26.05 28.57 -18.64
CA PRO A 497 26.43 28.92 -17.26
C PRO A 497 27.71 29.77 -17.17
N ASN A 498 28.61 29.70 -18.15
CA ASN A 498 29.85 30.47 -18.15
C ASN A 498 29.64 31.96 -18.47
N LYS A 499 28.47 32.33 -19.01
CA LYS A 499 28.11 33.72 -19.34
C LYS A 499 27.27 34.40 -18.26
N LEU A 500 26.95 33.68 -17.18
CA LEU A 500 26.25 34.25 -16.04
C LEU A 500 27.15 35.28 -15.32
N PRO A 501 26.60 36.42 -14.85
CA PRO A 501 27.34 37.49 -14.18
C PRO A 501 27.73 37.11 -12.74
N TRP A 502 28.51 36.04 -12.58
CA TRP A 502 28.83 35.41 -11.30
C TRP A 502 29.36 36.37 -10.23
N GLU A 503 30.17 37.36 -10.58
CA GLU A 503 30.69 38.34 -9.60
C GLU A 503 29.60 39.20 -8.96
N GLN A 504 28.55 39.54 -9.71
CA GLN A 504 27.42 40.30 -9.18
C GLN A 504 26.55 39.43 -8.27
N LEU A 505 26.33 38.16 -8.67
CA LEU A 505 25.62 37.16 -7.84
C LEU A 505 26.35 36.93 -6.51
N ARG A 506 27.69 36.84 -6.54
CA ARG A 506 28.54 36.70 -5.36
C ARG A 506 28.37 37.88 -4.39
N LYS A 507 28.41 39.11 -4.90
CA LYS A 507 28.31 40.33 -4.09
C LYS A 507 26.93 40.46 -3.43
N ALA A 508 25.86 40.19 -4.17
CA ALA A 508 24.49 40.28 -3.65
C ALA A 508 24.25 39.29 -2.51
N SER A 509 24.64 38.02 -2.70
CA SER A 509 24.52 36.98 -1.68
C SER A 509 25.35 37.28 -0.42
N LYS A 510 26.62 37.71 -0.57
CA LYS A 510 27.48 38.05 0.58
C LYS A 510 26.97 39.24 1.38
N ASN A 511 26.32 40.21 0.74
CA ASN A 511 25.75 41.36 1.44
C ASN A 511 24.63 40.95 2.41
N TYR A 512 23.76 40.02 1.99
CA TYR A 512 22.70 39.50 2.85
C TYR A 512 23.27 38.69 4.02
N THR A 513 24.14 37.72 3.74
CA THR A 513 24.72 36.88 4.79
C THR A 513 25.52 37.72 5.79
N HIS A 514 26.26 38.74 5.34
CA HIS A 514 26.97 39.66 6.25
C HIS A 514 26.05 40.58 7.06
N ALA A 515 24.82 40.85 6.59
CA ALA A 515 23.84 41.65 7.33
C ALA A 515 23.19 40.86 8.49
N LEU A 516 23.23 39.53 8.44
CA LEU A 516 22.76 38.67 9.53
C LEU A 516 23.75 38.67 10.71
N SER A 517 23.21 38.50 11.92
CA SER A 517 24.02 38.33 13.13
C SER A 517 24.93 37.10 13.03
N LYS A 518 26.23 37.27 13.28
CA LYS A 518 27.26 36.20 13.26
C LYS A 518 27.01 35.00 14.17
N ASP A 519 26.08 35.13 15.13
CA ASP A 519 25.72 34.06 16.06
C ASP A 519 24.69 33.08 15.46
N ILE A 520 24.17 33.38 14.28
CA ILE A 520 23.24 32.52 13.54
C ILE A 520 24.06 31.43 12.83
N THR A 521 23.58 30.19 12.91
CA THR A 521 24.13 29.08 12.13
C THR A 521 23.38 29.00 10.80
N MET A 522 24.10 29.13 9.69
CA MET A 522 23.53 29.03 8.35
C MET A 522 23.28 27.57 7.98
N VAL A 523 22.17 27.33 7.29
CA VAL A 523 21.78 25.99 6.85
C VAL A 523 21.88 25.97 5.34
N SER A 524 22.78 25.13 4.83
CA SER A 524 22.91 24.89 3.41
C SER A 524 21.83 23.95 2.93
N VAL A 525 21.02 24.33 1.95
CA VAL A 525 20.21 23.38 1.18
C VAL A 525 20.89 23.16 -0.16
N VAL A 526 21.63 22.05 -0.25
CA VAL A 526 22.34 21.65 -1.46
C VAL A 526 21.32 21.27 -2.54
N TYR A 527 20.99 22.21 -3.44
CA TYR A 527 20.23 21.98 -4.68
C TYR A 527 21.11 22.24 -5.91
N PRO A 528 21.93 21.29 -6.37
CA PRO A 528 23.00 21.65 -7.30
C PRO A 528 22.59 21.60 -8.78
N ASN A 529 21.34 21.24 -9.10
CA ASN A 529 21.06 20.76 -10.45
C ASN A 529 20.62 21.80 -11.49
N VAL A 530 20.62 23.10 -11.17
CA VAL A 530 20.37 24.12 -12.21
C VAL A 530 21.47 25.18 -12.30
N PHE A 531 22.20 25.47 -11.20
CA PHE A 531 23.19 26.56 -11.18
C PHE A 531 24.61 26.16 -10.77
N TYR A 532 24.88 24.89 -10.43
CA TYR A 532 26.09 24.52 -9.68
C TYR A 532 26.94 23.38 -10.26
N ASN A 533 26.89 23.14 -11.57
CA ASN A 533 27.89 22.23 -12.18
C ASN A 533 29.34 22.78 -12.09
N ASN A 534 29.51 24.05 -11.74
CA ASN A 534 30.78 24.65 -11.29
C ASN A 534 30.47 25.89 -10.41
N PRO A 535 30.28 25.76 -9.08
CA PRO A 535 30.14 26.95 -8.23
C PRO A 535 31.40 27.80 -8.38
N PRO A 536 31.27 29.09 -8.73
CA PRO A 536 32.41 29.95 -8.99
C PRO A 536 33.10 30.42 -7.69
N VAL A 537 32.61 30.02 -6.51
CA VAL A 537 33.22 30.24 -5.18
C VAL A 537 33.27 28.90 -4.45
N LYS A 538 34.26 28.69 -3.57
CA LYS A 538 34.20 27.56 -2.63
C LYS A 538 32.92 27.70 -1.80
N PHE A 539 32.12 26.65 -1.75
CA PHE A 539 30.83 26.65 -1.06
C PHE A 539 30.97 27.12 0.42
N THR A 540 32.10 26.78 1.04
CA THR A 540 32.47 27.20 2.40
C THR A 540 32.62 28.71 2.60
N GLU A 541 32.96 29.48 1.57
CA GLU A 541 33.15 30.94 1.66
C GLU A 541 31.82 31.72 1.55
N HIS A 542 30.74 31.08 1.09
CA HIS A 542 29.42 31.71 0.98
C HIS A 542 28.81 32.02 2.36
N PHE A 543 29.10 31.17 3.34
CA PHE A 543 28.58 31.31 4.71
C PHE A 543 29.47 32.12 5.64
N GLU A 544 30.67 32.58 5.22
CA GLU A 544 31.51 33.40 6.08
C GLU A 544 30.76 34.70 6.46
N PRO A 545 30.82 35.15 7.74
CA PRO A 545 31.60 34.62 8.87
C PRO A 545 30.87 33.58 9.76
N HIS A 546 29.72 33.06 9.32
CA HIS A 546 28.84 32.21 10.13
C HIS A 546 29.33 30.77 10.26
N LYS A 547 28.88 30.13 11.34
CA LYS A 547 28.83 28.67 11.41
C LYS A 547 27.81 28.16 10.41
N TRP A 548 27.96 26.93 9.95
CA TRP A 548 27.00 26.37 9.01
C TRP A 548 26.81 24.85 9.15
N ILE A 549 25.72 24.32 8.59
CA ILE A 549 25.43 22.89 8.52
C ILE A 549 25.10 22.48 7.08
N ILE A 550 25.45 21.23 6.73
CA ILE A 550 25.12 20.64 5.42
C ILE A 550 23.70 20.08 5.46
N GLY A 551 22.85 20.47 4.51
CA GLY A 551 21.50 19.92 4.36
C GLY A 551 21.36 18.97 3.18
N SER A 552 20.62 17.88 3.36
CA SER A 552 20.07 17.08 2.25
C SER A 552 18.67 17.54 1.92
N ILE A 553 18.24 17.38 0.67
CA ILE A 553 16.83 17.42 0.30
C ILE A 553 16.49 16.12 -0.43
N LEU A 554 15.74 15.23 0.22
CA LEU A 554 15.13 14.07 -0.44
C LEU A 554 13.61 14.18 -0.38
N GLY A 555 12.95 13.25 -1.06
CA GLY A 555 11.51 13.06 -0.95
C GLY A 555 10.77 14.35 -1.26
N TYR A 556 11.05 14.99 -2.40
CA TYR A 556 10.20 16.07 -2.90
C TYR A 556 8.78 15.52 -3.04
N ALA A 557 7.74 16.22 -2.58
CA ALA A 557 6.46 15.63 -2.16
C ALA A 557 5.74 14.68 -3.14
N GLY A 558 6.11 14.65 -4.43
CA GLY A 558 5.59 13.75 -5.47
C GLY A 558 6.62 12.78 -6.09
N GLN A 559 7.86 12.71 -5.57
CA GLN A 559 8.98 11.93 -6.10
C GLN A 559 9.45 10.84 -5.12
N ASP A 560 8.55 9.93 -4.76
CA ASP A 560 8.76 8.89 -3.73
C ASP A 560 9.17 7.51 -4.30
N VAL A 561 9.66 7.45 -5.54
CA VAL A 561 10.06 6.21 -6.24
C VAL A 561 11.55 6.25 -6.57
N GLY A 562 12.21 5.09 -6.52
CA GLY A 562 13.58 4.90 -6.97
C GLY A 562 14.61 5.49 -6.01
N THR A 563 15.22 6.61 -6.39
CA THR A 563 16.20 7.36 -5.59
C THR A 563 15.56 8.28 -4.57
N GLY A 564 14.23 8.49 -4.64
CA GLY A 564 13.51 9.34 -3.69
C GLY A 564 13.71 10.83 -3.96
N GLY A 565 13.67 11.24 -5.23
CA GLY A 565 13.75 12.66 -5.62
C GLY A 565 15.13 13.30 -5.40
N LEU A 566 16.19 12.50 -5.38
CA LEU A 566 17.55 13.03 -5.35
C LEU A 566 17.76 13.99 -6.53
N SER A 567 18.09 15.23 -6.22
CA SER A 567 18.35 16.24 -7.25
C SER A 567 19.59 15.96 -8.08
N MET A 568 20.41 14.95 -7.78
CA MET A 568 21.60 14.56 -8.56
C MET A 568 21.96 13.09 -8.33
N PRO A 569 22.86 12.48 -9.11
CA PRO A 569 23.32 11.11 -8.85
C PRO A 569 23.88 10.98 -7.43
N GLY A 570 23.43 9.97 -6.67
CA GLY A 570 23.81 9.83 -5.26
C GLY A 570 25.33 9.80 -5.01
N GLN A 571 26.12 9.25 -5.93
CA GLN A 571 27.59 9.28 -5.80
C GLN A 571 28.13 10.71 -5.83
N LYS A 572 27.62 11.56 -6.73
CA LYS A 572 27.97 12.98 -6.80
C LYS A 572 27.54 13.70 -5.52
N PHE A 573 26.35 13.36 -5.00
CA PHE A 573 25.81 13.93 -3.76
C PHE A 573 26.76 13.75 -2.56
N PHE A 574 27.18 12.52 -2.27
CA PHE A 574 28.13 12.26 -1.17
C PHE A 574 29.55 12.73 -1.47
N ALA A 575 29.96 12.77 -2.74
CA ALA A 575 31.26 13.33 -3.14
C ALA A 575 31.36 14.83 -2.84
N GLU A 576 30.32 15.61 -3.17
CA GLU A 576 30.27 17.05 -2.84
C GLU A 576 30.28 17.29 -1.33
N TRP A 577 29.50 16.52 -0.57
CA TRP A 577 29.54 16.60 0.90
C TRP A 577 30.92 16.29 1.46
N GLY A 578 31.59 15.27 0.92
CA GLY A 578 32.96 14.92 1.28
C GLY A 578 33.96 16.03 0.95
N LYS A 579 33.79 16.70 -0.19
CA LYS A 579 34.58 17.88 -0.57
C LYS A 579 34.36 19.02 0.43
N TYR A 580 33.12 19.31 0.79
CA TYR A 580 32.79 20.34 1.77
C TYR A 580 33.45 20.09 3.13
N VAL A 581 33.47 18.85 3.61
CA VAL A 581 34.15 18.48 4.86
C VAL A 581 35.67 18.68 4.77
N LYS A 582 36.28 18.49 3.59
CA LYS A 582 37.71 18.74 3.36
C LYS A 582 38.04 20.22 3.23
N GLU A 583 37.12 21.01 2.67
CA GLU A 583 37.29 22.46 2.46
C GLU A 583 36.99 23.28 3.72
N ASP A 584 36.20 22.74 4.65
CA ASP A 584 35.81 23.42 5.89
C ASP A 584 37.03 23.82 6.75
N LYS A 585 37.01 25.06 7.22
CA LYS A 585 38.05 25.64 8.11
C LYS A 585 37.63 25.65 9.58
N GLY A 586 36.70 24.77 9.97
CA GLY A 586 36.21 24.61 11.35
C GLY A 586 34.88 25.32 11.64
N THR A 587 34.14 25.78 10.62
CA THR A 587 32.83 26.45 10.80
C THR A 587 31.65 25.50 10.59
N LEU A 588 31.86 24.36 9.92
CA LEU A 588 30.86 23.30 9.74
C LEU A 588 30.52 22.59 11.06
N GLN A 589 29.26 22.69 11.50
CA GLN A 589 28.78 22.15 12.78
C GLN A 589 28.12 20.78 12.67
N GLY A 590 27.61 20.43 11.49
CA GLY A 590 26.94 19.16 11.29
C GLY A 590 26.06 19.02 10.06
N VAL A 591 25.11 18.10 10.17
CA VAL A 591 24.23 17.68 9.07
C VAL A 591 22.77 17.82 9.49
N ILE A 592 21.94 18.33 8.58
CA ILE A 592 20.49 18.20 8.64
C ILE A 592 20.01 17.36 7.46
N HIS A 593 19.17 16.37 7.77
CA HIS A 593 18.45 15.61 6.78
C HIS A 593 17.07 16.24 6.63
N TRP A 594 16.78 16.82 5.47
CA TRP A 594 15.46 17.39 5.16
C TRP A 594 14.76 16.56 4.10
N ASP A 595 13.56 16.09 4.44
CA ASP A 595 12.65 15.46 3.50
C ASP A 595 11.26 16.10 3.59
N GLU A 596 10.66 16.43 2.45
CA GLU A 596 9.24 16.84 2.44
C GLU A 596 8.32 15.66 2.73
N ILE A 597 8.76 14.46 2.33
CA ILE A 597 8.22 13.16 2.72
C ILE A 597 9.33 12.21 3.16
N ILE A 598 9.17 11.62 4.35
CA ILE A 598 10.11 10.65 4.93
C ILE A 598 9.75 9.20 4.54
N GLN A 599 10.55 8.20 4.92
CA GLN A 599 10.29 6.77 4.56
C GLN A 599 10.29 6.48 3.06
N VAL A 600 11.07 7.25 2.29
CA VAL A 600 11.14 7.12 0.83
C VAL A 600 12.26 6.18 0.40
N ASN A 601 13.49 6.39 0.89
CA ASN A 601 14.66 5.63 0.44
C ASN A 601 15.56 5.20 1.61
N PRO A 602 15.24 4.07 2.27
CA PRO A 602 15.94 3.62 3.48
C PRO A 602 17.46 3.46 3.34
N LEU A 603 17.98 3.22 2.13
CA LEU A 603 19.42 3.16 1.90
C LEU A 603 20.06 4.54 1.99
N ILE A 604 19.48 5.56 1.34
CA ILE A 604 20.05 6.91 1.36
C ILE A 604 19.93 7.49 2.77
N ASP A 605 18.79 7.29 3.44
CA ASP A 605 18.56 7.75 4.81
C ASP A 605 19.58 7.13 5.79
N TYR A 606 19.87 5.83 5.62
CA TYR A 606 20.96 5.15 6.34
C TYR A 606 22.33 5.78 6.07
N LEU A 607 22.67 6.02 4.79
CA LEU A 607 23.98 6.57 4.41
C LEU A 607 24.15 8.01 4.89
N ILE A 608 23.09 8.82 4.92
CA ILE A 608 23.10 10.16 5.52
C ILE A 608 23.41 10.06 7.02
N GLY A 609 22.79 9.11 7.74
CA GLY A 609 23.12 8.85 9.15
C GLY A 609 24.59 8.45 9.35
N GLU A 610 25.12 7.57 8.52
CA GLU A 610 26.54 7.17 8.58
C GLU A 610 27.49 8.31 8.22
N PHE A 611 27.15 9.15 7.24
CA PHE A 611 27.90 10.35 6.93
C PHE A 611 27.86 11.35 8.10
N ALA A 612 26.69 11.59 8.68
CA ALA A 612 26.51 12.48 9.83
C ALA A 612 27.33 12.01 11.06
N TRP A 613 27.57 10.70 11.18
CA TRP A 613 28.41 10.15 12.23
C TRP A 613 29.91 10.21 11.89
N THR A 614 30.31 9.92 10.65
CA THR A 614 31.72 9.71 10.29
C THR A 614 32.39 10.87 9.55
N GLY A 615 31.61 11.69 8.84
CA GLY A 615 32.06 12.69 7.86
C GLY A 615 32.85 12.13 6.69
N LYS A 616 32.82 10.81 6.47
CA LYS A 616 33.55 10.15 5.39
C LYS A 616 32.68 10.14 4.14
N THR A 617 33.29 10.46 3.00
CA THR A 617 32.67 10.29 1.69
C THR A 617 32.19 8.85 1.52
N ILE A 618 30.98 8.70 0.99
CA ILE A 618 30.36 7.41 0.71
C ILE A 618 30.31 7.25 -0.79
N ASP A 619 30.99 6.22 -1.28
CA ASP A 619 30.91 5.82 -2.68
C ASP A 619 29.71 4.90 -2.88
N LEU A 620 28.77 5.32 -3.75
CA LEU A 620 27.60 4.53 -4.13
C LEU A 620 27.96 3.64 -5.34
N PHE A 621 28.37 2.40 -5.03
CA PHE A 621 28.52 1.28 -5.95
C PHE A 621 29.61 1.37 -7.05
N THR A 622 30.58 2.30 -6.99
CA THR A 622 31.49 2.51 -8.14
C THR A 622 32.84 1.81 -8.15
N ASP A 623 33.30 1.25 -7.02
CA ASP A 623 34.50 0.38 -7.01
C ASP A 623 34.09 -1.09 -6.85
N ALA A 624 34.04 -1.83 -7.97
CA ALA A 624 33.77 -3.26 -7.97
C ALA A 624 34.86 -4.10 -7.30
N ASN A 625 36.07 -3.55 -7.12
CA ASN A 625 37.23 -4.22 -6.53
C ASN A 625 37.44 -3.86 -5.04
N ASN A 626 36.80 -2.80 -4.55
CA ASN A 626 36.83 -2.39 -3.15
C ASN A 626 35.44 -1.93 -2.68
N PRO A 627 34.54 -2.87 -2.35
CA PRO A 627 33.17 -2.55 -2.01
C PRO A 627 33.10 -1.68 -0.75
N ASN A 628 32.22 -0.68 -0.78
CA ASN A 628 31.99 0.20 0.36
C ASN A 628 31.41 -0.59 1.53
N GLN A 629 32.19 -0.73 2.60
CA GLN A 629 31.83 -1.50 3.80
C GLN A 629 30.49 -1.06 4.41
N ASN A 630 30.10 0.22 4.31
CA ASN A 630 28.82 0.69 4.83
C ASN A 630 27.63 0.13 4.03
N ILE A 631 27.80 -0.02 2.71
CA ILE A 631 26.77 -0.59 1.82
C ILE A 631 26.69 -2.09 2.03
N GLU A 632 27.82 -2.78 2.10
CA GLU A 632 27.85 -4.22 2.43
C GLU A 632 27.16 -4.46 3.77
N TRP A 633 27.55 -3.71 4.81
CA TRP A 633 26.93 -3.80 6.13
C TRP A 633 25.42 -3.61 6.06
N TYR A 634 24.94 -2.60 5.33
CA TYR A 634 23.50 -2.33 5.17
C TYR A 634 22.75 -3.55 4.63
N PHE A 635 23.22 -4.14 3.53
CA PHE A 635 22.54 -5.28 2.91
C PHE A 635 22.69 -6.56 3.72
N GLU A 636 23.85 -6.79 4.34
CA GLU A 636 24.08 -7.95 5.20
C GLU A 636 23.21 -7.91 6.46
N HIS A 637 23.04 -6.75 7.09
CA HIS A 637 22.21 -6.61 8.30
C HIS A 637 20.72 -6.53 7.98
N ARG A 638 20.36 -6.24 6.73
CA ARG A 638 18.95 -6.19 6.29
C ARG A 638 18.43 -7.53 5.77
N PHE A 639 19.28 -8.33 5.13
CA PHE A 639 18.88 -9.57 4.44
C PHE A 639 19.74 -10.79 4.79
N GLY A 640 20.79 -10.63 5.59
CA GLY A 640 21.78 -11.68 5.85
C GLY A 640 22.92 -11.68 4.82
N ARG A 641 24.05 -12.30 5.17
CA ARG A 641 25.30 -12.24 4.39
C ARG A 641 25.20 -12.74 2.95
N ARG A 642 24.49 -13.85 2.73
CA ARG A 642 24.33 -14.47 1.42
C ARG A 642 23.37 -13.66 0.55
N ASP A 643 22.18 -13.44 1.06
CA ASP A 643 21.08 -12.83 0.30
C ASP A 643 21.27 -11.30 0.16
N GLY A 644 21.99 -10.67 1.09
CA GLY A 644 22.39 -9.28 1.03
C GLY A 644 23.22 -8.95 -0.22
N LYS A 645 24.11 -9.84 -0.68
CA LYS A 645 24.88 -9.63 -1.92
C LYS A 645 23.99 -9.55 -3.16
N ILE A 646 22.92 -10.35 -3.19
CA ILE A 646 21.94 -10.35 -4.29
C ILE A 646 21.16 -9.04 -4.27
N MET A 647 20.65 -8.63 -3.11
CA MET A 647 19.92 -7.36 -2.98
C MET A 647 20.79 -6.14 -3.24
N MET A 648 22.08 -6.20 -2.89
CA MET A 648 23.07 -5.17 -3.21
C MET A 648 23.28 -5.05 -4.72
N LYS A 649 23.36 -6.18 -5.44
CA LYS A 649 23.39 -6.20 -6.92
C LYS A 649 22.14 -5.55 -7.49
N CYS A 650 20.96 -5.87 -6.95
CA CYS A 650 19.70 -5.27 -7.40
C CYS A 650 19.69 -3.75 -7.20
N ALA A 651 20.13 -3.27 -6.02
CA ALA A 651 20.24 -1.85 -5.74
C ALA A 651 21.19 -1.16 -6.72
N ARG A 652 22.37 -1.74 -7.01
CA ARG A 652 23.29 -1.19 -8.01
C ARG A 652 22.62 -1.00 -9.38
N VAL A 653 21.91 -2.01 -9.88
CA VAL A 653 21.18 -1.90 -11.16
C VAL A 653 20.17 -0.75 -11.10
N ARG A 654 19.44 -0.59 -10.00
CA ARG A 654 18.51 0.55 -9.82
C ARG A 654 19.23 1.89 -9.89
N TYR A 655 20.29 2.11 -9.11
CA TYR A 655 20.97 3.41 -9.04
C TYR A 655 21.76 3.76 -10.31
N GLU A 656 22.28 2.78 -11.05
CA GLU A 656 22.96 2.99 -12.33
C GLU A 656 22.00 3.43 -13.44
N ASN A 657 20.75 2.94 -13.42
CA ASN A 657 19.77 3.25 -14.46
C ASN A 657 18.80 4.39 -14.06
N PHE A 658 18.65 4.67 -12.77
CA PHE A 658 17.86 5.77 -12.22
C PHE A 658 18.67 6.56 -11.19
N PRO A 659 19.61 7.40 -11.64
CA PRO A 659 20.46 8.14 -10.72
C PRO A 659 19.73 9.28 -9.98
N GLN A 660 18.57 9.77 -10.46
CA GLN A 660 17.87 10.95 -9.92
C GLN A 660 16.37 10.74 -9.71
N ASP A 661 15.65 10.31 -10.74
CA ASP A 661 14.21 10.08 -10.68
C ASP A 661 13.79 8.81 -11.45
N VAL A 662 12.60 8.32 -11.09
CA VAL A 662 11.90 7.29 -11.85
C VAL A 662 10.65 7.94 -12.45
N PRO A 663 10.53 8.01 -13.77
CA PRO A 663 9.32 8.50 -14.40
C PRO A 663 8.13 7.63 -13.98
N THR A 664 7.15 8.23 -13.29
CA THR A 664 5.97 7.50 -12.79
C THR A 664 4.81 7.58 -13.78
N MET A 665 4.00 6.52 -13.81
CA MET A 665 2.77 6.44 -14.61
C MET A 665 1.56 7.09 -13.91
N ARG A 666 1.82 7.97 -12.95
CA ARG A 666 0.77 8.69 -12.23
C ARG A 666 0.18 9.85 -13.05
N LEU A 667 0.94 10.38 -14.01
CA LEU A 667 0.61 11.60 -14.73
C LEU A 667 0.48 11.38 -16.25
N PRO A 668 -0.52 12.04 -16.89
CA PRO A 668 -0.69 12.03 -18.34
C PRO A 668 0.50 12.56 -19.15
N TYR A 669 1.40 13.33 -18.52
CA TYR A 669 2.56 13.92 -19.23
C TYR A 669 3.45 12.86 -19.88
N GLN A 670 3.60 11.69 -19.25
CA GLN A 670 4.37 10.60 -19.84
C GLN A 670 3.71 9.98 -21.08
N TYR A 671 2.41 10.20 -21.28
CA TYR A 671 1.63 9.57 -22.34
C TYR A 671 1.90 10.23 -23.70
N THR A 672 2.35 11.49 -23.70
CA THR A 672 2.60 12.29 -24.91
C THR A 672 4.03 12.19 -25.42
N THR A 673 4.88 11.32 -24.83
CA THR A 673 6.26 11.09 -25.30
C THR A 673 6.29 10.10 -26.47
N ASN A 674 7.13 10.35 -27.48
CA ASN A 674 7.23 9.54 -28.70
C ASN A 674 8.39 8.53 -28.60
N GLY A 675 8.07 7.23 -28.56
CA GLY A 675 9.06 6.16 -28.58
C GLY A 675 9.98 6.11 -27.36
N ILE A 676 10.98 5.22 -27.39
CA ILE A 676 12.00 5.05 -26.35
C ILE A 676 13.32 5.66 -26.80
N SER A 677 14.03 6.33 -25.89
CA SER A 677 15.37 6.87 -26.17
C SER A 677 16.43 5.76 -26.31
N PRO A 678 17.59 6.02 -26.94
CA PRO A 678 18.68 5.05 -27.02
C PRO A 678 19.16 4.55 -25.64
N THR A 679 19.12 5.41 -24.62
CA THR A 679 19.50 5.09 -23.23
C THR A 679 18.50 4.19 -22.52
N GLU A 680 17.24 4.20 -22.95
CA GLU A 680 16.17 3.35 -22.38
C GLU A 680 16.06 2.00 -23.09
N LYS A 681 16.76 1.82 -24.21
CA LYS A 681 16.77 0.55 -24.94
C LYS A 681 17.37 -0.56 -24.09
N GLY A 682 16.63 -1.66 -23.92
CA GLY A 682 17.02 -2.79 -23.08
C GLY A 682 16.86 -2.55 -21.58
N LEU A 683 16.29 -1.42 -21.16
CA LEU A 683 16.04 -1.13 -19.75
C LEU A 683 15.01 -2.10 -19.16
N THR A 684 13.95 -2.46 -19.90
CA THR A 684 12.99 -3.50 -19.49
C THR A 684 13.69 -4.81 -19.12
N ASP A 685 14.62 -5.30 -19.95
CA ASP A 685 15.35 -6.55 -19.69
C ASP A 685 16.25 -6.45 -18.46
N LYS A 686 16.96 -5.32 -18.28
CA LYS A 686 17.79 -5.08 -17.10
C LYS A 686 16.96 -5.12 -15.82
N LEU A 687 15.82 -4.45 -15.82
CA LEU A 687 14.95 -4.32 -14.66
C LEU A 687 14.18 -5.61 -14.35
N THR A 688 13.72 -6.33 -15.36
CA THR A 688 13.08 -7.64 -15.17
C THR A 688 14.09 -8.68 -14.68
N ASN A 689 15.34 -8.67 -15.17
CA ASN A 689 16.40 -9.53 -14.65
C ASN A 689 16.82 -9.18 -13.21
N MET A 690 16.88 -7.88 -12.88
CA MET A 690 17.05 -7.42 -11.49
C MET A 690 15.95 -7.97 -10.58
N LEU A 691 14.71 -8.02 -11.06
CA LEU A 691 13.59 -8.58 -10.31
C LEU A 691 13.68 -10.12 -10.18
N LYS A 692 14.14 -10.84 -11.21
CA LYS A 692 14.43 -12.29 -11.12
C LYS A 692 15.44 -12.58 -10.02
N ASP A 693 16.53 -11.80 -9.98
CA ASP A 693 17.56 -11.91 -8.95
C ASP A 693 16.95 -11.70 -7.55
N ALA A 694 16.16 -10.63 -7.36
CA ALA A 694 15.50 -10.34 -6.09
C ALA A 694 14.50 -11.44 -5.67
N LEU A 695 13.79 -12.07 -6.63
CA LEU A 695 12.84 -13.16 -6.36
C LEU A 695 13.53 -14.50 -6.08
N SER A 696 14.79 -14.68 -6.48
CA SER A 696 15.54 -15.93 -6.27
C SER A 696 15.76 -16.28 -4.79
N ILE A 697 15.69 -15.28 -3.90
CA ILE A 697 15.89 -15.43 -2.45
C ILE A 697 14.57 -15.47 -1.65
N ARG A 698 13.41 -15.47 -2.32
CA ARG A 698 12.10 -15.28 -1.68
C ARG A 698 11.76 -16.31 -0.61
N ASP A 699 12.24 -17.55 -0.77
CA ASP A 699 11.93 -18.63 0.16
C ASP A 699 12.73 -18.49 1.46
N ASN A 700 14.00 -18.05 1.36
CA ASN A 700 14.85 -17.75 2.53
C ASN A 700 14.39 -16.50 3.28
N GLN A 701 13.85 -15.52 2.57
CA GLN A 701 13.46 -14.22 3.12
C GLN A 701 11.98 -14.11 3.48
N ARG A 702 11.25 -15.24 3.50
CA ARG A 702 9.78 -15.26 3.66
C ARG A 702 9.27 -14.54 4.90
N ALA A 703 10.00 -14.61 6.02
CA ALA A 703 9.63 -13.98 7.28
C ALA A 703 10.23 -12.57 7.47
N ASN A 704 11.09 -12.11 6.54
CA ASN A 704 11.80 -10.85 6.67
C ASN A 704 10.94 -9.69 6.12
N GLN A 705 10.44 -8.85 7.03
CA GLN A 705 9.66 -7.66 6.67
C GLN A 705 10.45 -6.69 5.77
N CYS A 706 11.75 -6.50 6.03
CA CYS A 706 12.59 -5.61 5.22
C CYS A 706 12.69 -6.07 3.76
N TYR A 707 12.61 -7.39 3.51
CA TYR A 707 12.58 -7.96 2.16
C TYR A 707 11.24 -7.73 1.47
N SER A 708 10.13 -7.97 2.18
CA SER A 708 8.79 -7.69 1.65
C SER A 708 8.64 -6.23 1.23
N THR A 709 9.06 -5.29 2.09
CA THR A 709 9.05 -3.87 1.76
C THR A 709 9.99 -3.52 0.59
N GLN A 710 11.20 -4.10 0.56
CA GLN A 710 12.14 -3.83 -0.52
C GLN A 710 11.61 -4.32 -1.87
N LEU A 711 10.86 -5.43 -1.91
CA LEU A 711 10.19 -5.91 -3.12
C LEU A 711 9.07 -4.97 -3.58
N VAL A 712 8.31 -4.36 -2.67
CA VAL A 712 7.33 -3.33 -3.04
C VAL A 712 8.04 -2.16 -3.72
N ASP A 713 9.13 -1.65 -3.14
CA ASP A 713 9.85 -0.51 -3.72
C ASP A 713 10.57 -0.81 -5.05
N LEU A 714 11.21 -1.99 -5.17
CA LEU A 714 11.77 -2.45 -6.44
C LEU A 714 10.65 -2.68 -7.47
N GLY A 715 9.57 -3.34 -7.07
CA GLY A 715 8.40 -3.58 -7.92
C GLY A 715 7.81 -2.29 -8.45
N ARG A 716 7.64 -1.25 -7.61
CA ARG A 716 7.20 0.08 -8.05
C ARG A 716 8.12 0.66 -9.11
N THR A 717 9.43 0.61 -8.88
CA THR A 717 10.43 1.11 -9.85
C THR A 717 10.33 0.38 -11.20
N VAL A 718 10.23 -0.95 -11.17
CA VAL A 718 10.13 -1.78 -12.37
C VAL A 718 8.81 -1.52 -13.09
N LEU A 719 7.68 -1.63 -12.39
CA LEU A 719 6.35 -1.60 -12.99
C LEU A 719 5.98 -0.23 -13.56
N HIS A 720 6.33 0.87 -12.88
CA HIS A 720 6.19 2.22 -13.46
C HIS A 720 6.98 2.35 -14.75
N THR A 721 8.26 1.95 -14.73
CA THR A 721 9.14 2.06 -15.91
C THR A 721 8.63 1.20 -17.06
N VAL A 722 8.32 -0.07 -16.79
CA VAL A 722 7.91 -1.02 -17.81
C VAL A 722 6.56 -0.59 -18.40
N SER A 723 5.59 -0.19 -17.57
CA SER A 723 4.31 0.34 -18.05
C SER A 723 4.50 1.54 -18.99
N ARG A 724 5.37 2.49 -18.61
CA ARG A 724 5.70 3.67 -19.44
C ARG A 724 6.35 3.29 -20.77
N LEU A 725 7.38 2.44 -20.75
CA LEU A 725 8.11 2.07 -21.97
C LEU A 725 7.19 1.34 -22.95
N HIS A 726 6.32 0.45 -22.46
CA HIS A 726 5.32 -0.21 -23.30
C HIS A 726 4.28 0.77 -23.84
N LEU A 727 3.82 1.74 -23.05
CA LEU A 727 2.92 2.80 -23.56
C LEU A 727 3.58 3.60 -24.70
N GLN A 728 4.84 4.00 -24.54
CA GLN A 728 5.58 4.75 -25.56
C GLN A 728 5.75 3.93 -26.85
N GLN A 729 5.98 2.63 -26.72
CA GLN A 729 6.03 1.69 -27.86
C GLN A 729 4.66 1.49 -28.50
N ALA A 730 3.59 1.37 -27.72
CA ALA A 730 2.21 1.29 -28.22
C ALA A 730 1.88 2.53 -29.04
N ARG A 731 2.14 3.72 -28.51
CA ARG A 731 1.94 4.97 -29.25
C ARG A 731 2.76 5.04 -30.54
N ALA A 732 4.04 4.66 -30.49
CA ALA A 732 4.87 4.61 -31.69
C ALA A 732 4.35 3.60 -32.74
N ALA A 733 3.76 2.48 -32.30
CA ALA A 733 3.10 1.52 -33.18
C ALA A 733 1.79 2.09 -33.77
N ALA A 734 1.00 2.80 -32.98
CA ALA A 734 -0.21 3.48 -33.44
C ALA A 734 0.07 4.52 -34.53
N LEU A 735 1.09 5.36 -34.33
CA LEU A 735 1.53 6.34 -35.32
C LEU A 735 2.01 5.69 -36.63
N LYS A 736 2.51 4.45 -36.56
CA LYS A 736 2.90 3.64 -37.73
C LYS A 736 1.77 2.79 -38.30
N GLN A 737 0.55 2.90 -37.76
CA GLN A 737 -0.60 2.06 -38.10
C GLN A 737 -0.33 0.55 -37.93
N ASN A 738 0.56 0.16 -37.02
CA ASN A 738 0.87 -1.24 -36.72
C ASN A 738 -0.01 -1.74 -35.55
N ARG A 739 -1.21 -2.23 -35.87
CA ARG A 739 -2.20 -2.68 -34.89
C ARG A 739 -1.73 -3.86 -34.03
N ALA A 740 -1.01 -4.82 -34.63
CA ALA A 740 -0.56 -6.00 -33.91
C ALA A 740 0.44 -5.64 -32.81
N GLU A 741 1.43 -4.80 -33.15
CA GLU A 741 2.39 -4.30 -32.17
C GLU A 741 1.72 -3.39 -31.14
N PHE A 742 0.80 -2.52 -31.58
CA PHE A 742 0.05 -1.65 -30.66
C PHE A 742 -0.65 -2.46 -29.55
N GLU A 743 -1.40 -3.52 -29.88
CA GLU A 743 -2.16 -4.27 -28.87
C GLU A 743 -1.26 -5.03 -27.89
N ILE A 744 -0.12 -5.54 -28.35
CA ILE A 744 0.86 -6.22 -27.49
C ILE A 744 1.40 -5.23 -26.45
N GLN A 745 1.83 -4.07 -26.94
CA GLN A 745 2.43 -3.02 -26.13
C GLN A 745 1.39 -2.39 -25.18
N ALA A 746 0.18 -2.13 -25.67
CA ALA A 746 -0.94 -1.61 -24.87
C ALA A 746 -1.28 -2.56 -23.70
N LYS A 747 -1.36 -3.87 -23.97
CA LYS A 747 -1.64 -4.89 -22.94
C LYS A 747 -0.51 -5.00 -21.92
N ALA A 748 0.75 -4.96 -22.36
CA ALA A 748 1.91 -4.97 -21.47
C ALA A 748 1.89 -3.75 -20.52
N ALA A 749 1.62 -2.57 -21.07
CA ALA A 749 1.51 -1.33 -20.31
C ALA A 749 0.42 -1.42 -19.22
N HIS A 750 -0.76 -1.90 -19.59
CA HIS A 750 -1.89 -2.10 -18.69
C HIS A 750 -1.59 -3.13 -17.58
N ASN A 751 -1.07 -4.31 -17.95
CA ASN A 751 -0.78 -5.38 -17.00
C ASN A 751 0.27 -4.98 -15.96
N ALA A 752 1.30 -4.24 -16.37
CA ALA A 752 2.30 -3.72 -15.44
C ALA A 752 1.68 -2.75 -14.43
N LEU A 753 0.72 -1.91 -14.85
CA LEU A 753 0.05 -0.96 -13.96
C LEU A 753 -0.98 -1.63 -13.02
N LEU A 754 -1.66 -2.69 -13.47
CA LEU A 754 -2.47 -3.54 -12.60
C LEU A 754 -1.62 -4.26 -11.55
N ALA A 755 -0.50 -4.87 -11.97
CA ALA A 755 0.43 -5.50 -11.04
C ALA A 755 0.97 -4.48 -10.02
N LEU A 756 1.14 -3.22 -10.41
CA LEU A 756 1.54 -2.13 -9.51
C LEU A 756 0.47 -1.93 -8.42
N ALA A 757 -0.81 -1.81 -8.79
CA ALA A 757 -1.89 -1.68 -7.82
C ALA A 757 -1.93 -2.87 -6.85
N ASP A 758 -1.76 -4.09 -7.35
CA ASP A 758 -1.77 -5.32 -6.56
C ASP A 758 -0.62 -5.38 -5.55
N ILE A 759 0.61 -5.02 -5.95
CA ILE A 759 1.75 -5.02 -5.03
C ILE A 759 1.62 -3.92 -3.98
N LEU A 760 1.10 -2.75 -4.32
CA LEU A 760 0.87 -1.67 -3.37
C LEU A 760 -0.15 -2.11 -2.31
N ASN A 761 -1.16 -2.89 -2.71
CA ASN A 761 -2.17 -3.42 -1.80
C ASN A 761 -1.64 -4.48 -0.82
N THR A 762 -0.37 -4.91 -0.92
CA THR A 762 0.27 -5.81 0.05
C THR A 762 0.88 -5.10 1.25
N ASP A 763 0.98 -3.77 1.21
CA ASP A 763 1.64 -2.97 2.23
C ASP A 763 0.74 -1.81 2.65
N ARG A 764 0.31 -1.85 3.91
CA ARG A 764 -0.63 -0.90 4.50
C ARG A 764 -0.28 0.57 4.29
N ARG A 765 1.01 0.90 4.12
CA ARG A 765 1.47 2.28 3.92
C ARG A 765 0.98 2.86 2.59
N PHE A 766 0.64 2.01 1.63
CA PHE A 766 0.14 2.39 0.31
C PHE A 766 -1.38 2.21 0.16
N CYS A 767 -2.11 1.94 1.25
CA CYS A 767 -3.57 1.81 1.23
C CYS A 767 -4.22 3.10 1.75
N LEU A 768 -4.83 3.85 0.84
CA LEU A 768 -5.49 5.12 1.16
C LEU A 768 -6.68 4.89 2.08
N SER A 769 -7.46 3.83 1.86
CA SER A 769 -8.64 3.53 2.67
C SER A 769 -8.28 3.19 4.12
N ASP A 770 -7.16 2.48 4.37
CA ASP A 770 -6.63 2.21 5.72
C ASP A 770 -6.15 3.50 6.39
N SER A 771 -5.50 4.36 5.60
CA SER A 771 -5.03 5.68 6.07
C SER A 771 -6.21 6.52 6.58
N ILE A 772 -7.28 6.62 5.78
CA ILE A 772 -8.51 7.33 6.15
C ILE A 772 -9.17 6.65 7.34
N TYR A 773 -9.29 5.31 7.34
CA TYR A 773 -9.89 4.56 8.44
C TYR A 773 -9.19 4.85 9.77
N ARG A 774 -7.87 4.74 9.84
CA ARG A 774 -7.13 5.04 11.08
C ARG A 774 -7.30 6.47 11.51
N MET A 775 -7.16 7.43 10.58
CA MET A 775 -7.27 8.84 10.91
C MET A 775 -8.63 9.20 11.45
N THR A 776 -9.70 8.77 10.78
CA THR A 776 -11.09 9.04 11.19
C THR A 776 -11.47 8.40 12.53
N ASN A 777 -10.74 7.38 12.98
CA ASN A 777 -10.92 6.75 14.29
C ASN A 777 -10.05 7.36 15.41
N GLU A 778 -9.14 8.29 15.10
CA GLU A 778 -8.39 9.03 16.12
C GLU A 778 -9.29 10.09 16.82
N PRO A 779 -9.10 10.33 18.13
CA PRO A 779 -9.85 11.36 18.83
C PRO A 779 -9.67 12.76 18.23
N GLY A 780 -10.77 13.50 18.11
CA GLY A 780 -10.76 14.87 17.62
C GLY A 780 -10.61 15.00 16.10
N THR A 781 -10.72 13.92 15.33
CA THR A 781 -10.61 13.98 13.86
C THR A 781 -11.84 14.59 13.17
N ASN A 782 -11.63 15.45 12.16
CA ASN A 782 -12.65 16.13 11.37
C ASN A 782 -13.18 15.25 10.23
N ARG A 783 -14.48 15.31 9.94
CA ARG A 783 -15.11 14.68 8.76
C ARG A 783 -14.54 15.21 7.42
N LEU A 784 -14.14 16.49 7.35
CA LEU A 784 -13.51 17.09 6.17
C LEU A 784 -12.11 16.54 5.87
N LEU A 785 -11.40 15.99 6.87
CA LEU A 785 -10.08 15.38 6.64
C LEU A 785 -10.17 14.28 5.60
N ARG A 786 -11.21 13.43 5.67
CA ARG A 786 -11.43 12.39 4.66
C ARG A 786 -11.49 12.98 3.25
N LEU A 787 -12.26 14.06 3.07
CA LEU A 787 -12.38 14.71 1.77
C LEU A 787 -11.04 15.28 1.32
N MET A 788 -10.32 16.00 2.19
CA MET A 788 -8.97 16.48 1.88
C MET A 788 -8.02 15.36 1.48
N MET A 789 -8.07 14.21 2.16
CA MET A 789 -7.21 13.08 1.86
C MET A 789 -7.46 12.51 0.47
N LEU A 790 -8.72 12.32 0.12
CA LEU A 790 -9.12 11.81 -1.20
C LEU A 790 -8.77 12.80 -2.31
N GLU A 791 -8.86 14.08 -2.02
CA GLU A 791 -8.67 15.16 -2.99
C GLU A 791 -7.20 15.39 -3.30
N HIS A 792 -6.34 15.36 -2.27
CA HIS A 792 -4.89 15.34 -2.46
C HIS A 792 -4.44 14.08 -3.21
N ALA A 793 -4.98 12.92 -2.82
CA ALA A 793 -4.65 11.67 -3.49
C ALA A 793 -5.13 11.64 -4.95
N SER A 794 -6.16 12.42 -5.33
CA SER A 794 -6.64 12.50 -6.72
C SER A 794 -5.73 13.29 -7.67
N GLY A 795 -4.75 14.04 -7.17
CA GLY A 795 -3.81 14.86 -7.95
C GLY A 795 -4.33 16.23 -8.40
N GLN A 796 -5.63 16.52 -8.22
CA GLN A 796 -6.19 17.81 -8.62
C GLN A 796 -5.73 18.97 -7.73
N LEU A 797 -5.45 18.71 -6.46
CA LEU A 797 -4.89 19.71 -5.55
C LEU A 797 -3.38 19.86 -5.77
N PHE A 798 -2.91 21.10 -5.83
CA PHE A 798 -1.50 21.47 -6.00
C PHE A 798 -0.84 21.07 -7.32
N GLY A 799 -1.62 20.89 -8.40
CA GLY A 799 -1.06 20.58 -9.72
C GLY A 799 -0.19 19.31 -9.71
N ASN A 800 -0.58 18.31 -8.91
CA ASN A 800 0.12 17.04 -8.69
C ASN A 800 1.44 17.11 -7.90
N TYR A 801 1.73 18.21 -7.22
CA TYR A 801 2.98 18.38 -6.45
C TYR A 801 3.26 17.25 -5.46
N ALA A 802 2.22 16.74 -4.79
CA ALA A 802 2.32 15.80 -3.67
C ALA A 802 1.70 14.42 -3.93
N LEU A 803 1.72 13.99 -5.20
CA LEU A 803 1.04 12.77 -5.62
C LEU A 803 1.85 11.52 -5.24
N ASN A 804 1.31 10.67 -4.38
CA ASN A 804 1.93 9.40 -3.94
C ASN A 804 1.24 8.18 -4.58
N ASP A 805 1.99 7.08 -4.71
CA ASP A 805 1.35 5.79 -5.07
C ASP A 805 0.45 5.33 -3.92
N THR A 806 -0.82 5.12 -4.22
CA THR A 806 -1.70 4.30 -3.39
C THR A 806 -2.33 3.23 -4.27
N ALA A 807 -2.60 2.06 -3.71
CA ALA A 807 -3.24 0.97 -4.44
C ALA A 807 -4.54 1.45 -5.10
N GLU A 808 -5.33 2.25 -4.39
CA GLU A 808 -6.58 2.81 -4.86
C GLU A 808 -6.38 3.87 -5.94
N PHE A 809 -5.39 4.77 -5.82
CA PHE A 809 -5.11 5.75 -6.86
C PHE A 809 -4.71 5.07 -8.17
N ILE A 810 -3.79 4.09 -8.12
CA ILE A 810 -3.37 3.37 -9.33
C ILE A 810 -4.57 2.62 -9.93
N LYS A 811 -5.35 1.94 -9.11
CA LYS A 811 -6.49 1.12 -9.57
C LYS A 811 -7.64 1.92 -10.14
N PHE A 812 -8.03 3.02 -9.48
CA PHE A 812 -9.26 3.75 -9.81
C PHE A 812 -9.01 5.01 -10.65
N ILE A 813 -7.78 5.51 -10.68
CA ILE A 813 -7.40 6.68 -11.47
C ILE A 813 -6.42 6.26 -12.57
N SER A 814 -5.19 5.85 -12.24
CA SER A 814 -4.13 5.67 -13.25
C SER A 814 -4.45 4.61 -14.30
N VAL A 815 -4.99 3.44 -13.91
CA VAL A 815 -5.38 2.36 -14.83
C VAL A 815 -6.50 2.81 -15.78
N PRO A 816 -7.66 3.31 -15.30
CA PRO A 816 -8.70 3.84 -16.19
C PRO A 816 -8.21 4.96 -17.12
N LEU A 817 -7.36 5.86 -16.64
CA LEU A 817 -6.77 6.92 -17.48
C LEU A 817 -5.89 6.36 -18.59
N LEU A 818 -5.06 5.34 -18.30
CA LEU A 818 -4.27 4.64 -19.30
C LEU A 818 -5.16 3.95 -20.32
N ASP A 819 -6.21 3.25 -19.86
CA ASP A 819 -7.15 2.53 -20.73
C ASP A 819 -7.90 3.47 -21.66
N THR A 820 -8.41 4.58 -21.14
CA THR A 820 -9.04 5.63 -21.95
C THR A 820 -8.07 6.20 -22.98
N TYR A 821 -6.80 6.44 -22.61
CA TYR A 821 -5.80 6.92 -23.56
C TYR A 821 -5.51 5.90 -24.68
N LEU A 822 -5.29 4.63 -24.32
CA LEU A 822 -5.06 3.54 -25.28
C LEU A 822 -6.27 3.32 -26.19
N GLU A 823 -7.49 3.41 -25.66
CA GLU A 823 -8.71 3.29 -26.46
C GLU A 823 -8.87 4.42 -27.47
N ASN A 824 -8.49 5.64 -27.10
CA ASN A 824 -8.48 6.74 -28.06
C ASN A 824 -7.43 6.55 -29.16
N LEU A 825 -6.24 6.01 -28.82
CA LEU A 825 -5.27 5.61 -29.85
C LEU A 825 -5.83 4.53 -30.78
N ARG A 826 -6.55 3.52 -30.26
CA ARG A 826 -7.24 2.51 -31.10
C ARG A 826 -8.22 3.15 -32.06
N LYS A 827 -9.03 4.11 -31.59
CA LYS A 827 -10.00 4.84 -32.43
C LYS A 827 -9.32 5.63 -33.53
N THR A 828 -8.25 6.38 -33.21
CA THR A 828 -7.48 7.12 -34.21
C THR A 828 -6.81 6.21 -35.25
N MET A 829 -6.45 4.98 -34.88
CA MET A 829 -5.96 3.98 -35.85
C MET A 829 -7.06 3.43 -36.76
N GLN A 830 -8.32 3.41 -36.31
CA GLN A 830 -9.47 2.96 -37.10
C GLN A 830 -10.02 4.06 -38.01
N ASP A 831 -10.06 5.29 -37.52
CA ASP A 831 -10.44 6.49 -38.26
C ASP A 831 -9.41 7.60 -38.01
N PRO A 832 -8.52 7.89 -38.97
CA PRO A 832 -7.55 8.97 -38.86
C PRO A 832 -8.17 10.37 -38.66
N ASN A 833 -9.47 10.54 -38.96
CA ASN A 833 -10.21 11.78 -38.73
C ASN A 833 -10.85 11.84 -37.33
N ALA A 834 -10.88 10.73 -36.58
CA ALA A 834 -11.28 10.73 -35.19
C ALA A 834 -10.22 11.49 -34.38
N CYS A 835 -10.63 12.64 -33.82
CA CYS A 835 -9.78 13.57 -33.07
C CYS A 835 -8.86 12.79 -32.10
N PRO A 836 -7.54 12.74 -32.34
CA PRO A 836 -6.65 12.12 -31.39
C PRO A 836 -6.71 12.95 -30.11
N ILE A 837 -6.66 12.29 -28.95
CA ILE A 837 -6.28 12.99 -27.73
C ILE A 837 -4.79 13.34 -27.87
N GLU A 838 -4.51 14.45 -28.56
CA GLU A 838 -3.15 14.94 -28.79
C GLU A 838 -2.64 15.75 -27.59
N ASN A 839 -3.54 16.24 -26.73
CA ASN A 839 -3.17 17.17 -25.67
C ASN A 839 -3.65 16.72 -24.28
N ALA A 840 -2.80 16.95 -23.28
CA ALA A 840 -3.02 16.64 -21.88
C ALA A 840 -4.31 17.27 -21.31
N ASN A 841 -4.85 18.30 -21.97
CA ASN A 841 -6.09 18.97 -21.58
C ASN A 841 -7.33 18.07 -21.69
N ASN A 842 -7.45 17.19 -22.69
CA ASN A 842 -8.63 16.32 -22.82
C ASN A 842 -8.61 15.16 -21.80
N LEU A 843 -7.42 14.74 -21.35
CA LEU A 843 -7.27 13.77 -20.25
C LEU A 843 -7.63 14.38 -18.89
N ARG A 844 -7.66 15.71 -18.77
CA ARG A 844 -8.05 16.41 -17.55
C ARG A 844 -9.54 16.25 -17.26
N ASP A 845 -10.39 16.27 -18.28
CA ASP A 845 -11.84 16.10 -18.12
C ASP A 845 -12.20 14.67 -17.69
N GLU A 846 -11.53 13.66 -18.26
CA GLU A 846 -11.62 12.27 -17.83
C GLU A 846 -11.13 12.08 -16.38
N LEU A 847 -10.05 12.77 -16.00
CA LEU A 847 -9.56 12.78 -14.62
C LEU A 847 -10.57 13.42 -13.64
N VAL A 848 -11.33 14.44 -14.08
CA VAL A 848 -12.45 15.02 -13.31
C VAL A 848 -13.60 14.02 -13.15
N ALA A 849 -13.96 13.27 -14.19
CA ALA A 849 -15.00 12.25 -14.12
C ALA A 849 -14.62 11.12 -13.14
N LEU A 850 -13.41 10.57 -13.25
CA LEU A 850 -12.91 9.49 -12.39
C LEU A 850 -12.80 9.93 -10.92
N ARG A 851 -12.49 11.21 -10.67
CA ARG A 851 -12.44 11.77 -9.30
C ARG A 851 -13.78 11.62 -8.57
N SER A 852 -14.92 11.80 -9.25
CA SER A 852 -16.25 11.69 -8.62
C SER A 852 -16.52 10.30 -8.05
N CYS A 853 -15.96 9.26 -8.66
CA CYS A 853 -15.99 7.89 -8.14
C CYS A 853 -15.00 7.72 -6.98
N PHE A 854 -13.80 8.30 -7.10
CA PHE A 854 -12.73 8.18 -6.10
C PHE A 854 -13.06 8.84 -4.75
N ILE A 855 -13.73 10.00 -4.75
CA ILE A 855 -14.13 10.71 -3.50
C ILE A 855 -15.15 9.94 -2.65
N ASN A 856 -15.79 8.93 -3.22
CA ASN A 856 -16.75 8.07 -2.53
C ASN A 856 -16.12 6.80 -1.93
N LEU A 857 -14.80 6.64 -2.00
CA LEU A 857 -14.06 5.49 -1.45
C LEU A 857 -14.32 5.32 0.08
N PRO A 858 -14.94 4.21 0.53
CA PRO A 858 -15.26 4.03 1.94
C PRO A 858 -14.00 3.77 2.77
N PRO A 859 -13.88 4.33 4.00
CA PRO A 859 -12.79 4.01 4.90
C PRO A 859 -12.90 2.56 5.36
N GLN A 860 -11.84 1.78 5.18
CA GLN A 860 -11.79 0.38 5.59
C GLN A 860 -10.40 0.02 6.16
N PRO A 861 -10.34 -0.82 7.21
CA PRO A 861 -9.07 -1.27 7.78
C PRO A 861 -8.31 -2.14 6.79
N PHE A 862 -6.97 -2.09 6.84
CA PHE A 862 -6.11 -2.90 5.97
C PHE A 862 -6.45 -4.41 6.01
N GLU A 863 -6.87 -4.95 7.16
CA GLU A 863 -7.24 -6.37 7.29
C GLU A 863 -8.43 -6.78 6.41
N ALA A 864 -9.29 -5.82 6.02
CA ALA A 864 -10.45 -6.06 5.16
C ALA A 864 -10.14 -5.93 3.66
N ILE A 865 -9.21 -5.04 3.29
CA ILE A 865 -8.95 -4.64 1.89
C ILE A 865 -7.59 -5.08 1.36
N GLY A 866 -6.63 -5.28 2.25
CA GLY A 866 -5.25 -5.59 1.94
C GLY A 866 -5.14 -6.95 1.28
N SER A 867 -4.25 -7.04 0.30
CA SER A 867 -3.95 -8.29 -0.37
C SER A 867 -3.33 -9.28 0.61
N LYS A 868 -3.89 -10.48 0.70
CA LYS A 868 -3.30 -11.61 1.44
C LYS A 868 -2.13 -12.25 0.68
N ARG A 869 -1.92 -11.87 -0.58
CA ARG A 869 -0.82 -12.37 -1.42
C ARG A 869 0.46 -11.64 -1.05
N ARG A 870 1.61 -12.31 -1.21
CA ARG A 870 2.92 -11.68 -0.97
C ARG A 870 3.36 -10.88 -2.20
N PRO A 871 4.11 -9.78 -2.03
CA PRO A 871 4.66 -9.05 -3.17
C PRO A 871 5.49 -9.95 -4.10
N SER A 872 6.22 -10.92 -3.54
CA SER A 872 7.02 -11.88 -4.31
C SER A 872 6.19 -12.77 -5.24
N ASP A 873 4.96 -13.11 -4.85
CA ASP A 873 4.08 -13.97 -5.62
C ASP A 873 3.48 -13.18 -6.80
N ILE A 874 2.99 -11.96 -6.52
CA ILE A 874 2.45 -11.04 -7.54
C ILE A 874 3.52 -10.69 -8.58
N LEU A 875 4.72 -10.30 -8.13
CA LEU A 875 5.82 -9.95 -9.02
C LEU A 875 6.31 -11.15 -9.82
N GLY A 876 6.34 -12.35 -9.22
CA GLY A 876 6.71 -13.58 -9.92
C GLY A 876 5.72 -13.96 -11.02
N GLU A 877 4.41 -13.86 -10.75
CA GLU A 877 3.36 -14.10 -11.75
C GLU A 877 3.40 -13.07 -12.87
N TRP A 878 3.51 -11.78 -12.54
CA TRP A 878 3.64 -10.73 -13.54
C TRP A 878 4.86 -10.95 -14.43
N LEU A 879 6.03 -11.24 -13.86
CA LEU A 879 7.27 -11.46 -14.60
C LEU A 879 7.20 -12.67 -15.54
N ASN A 880 6.53 -13.75 -15.12
CA ASN A 880 6.27 -14.92 -15.97
C ASN A 880 5.36 -14.60 -17.15
N ASN A 881 4.46 -13.62 -16.99
CA ASN A 881 3.59 -13.15 -18.07
C ASN A 881 4.32 -12.14 -18.98
N GLU A 882 5.13 -11.27 -18.40
CA GLU A 882 5.93 -10.25 -19.07
C GLU A 882 6.98 -10.86 -20.00
N THR A 883 7.69 -11.89 -19.53
CA THR A 883 8.69 -12.62 -20.34
C THR A 883 8.10 -13.38 -21.53
N LYS A 884 6.77 -13.49 -21.62
CA LYS A 884 6.04 -14.07 -22.76
C LYS A 884 5.60 -13.02 -23.79
N ILE A 885 5.91 -11.74 -23.59
CA ILE A 885 5.54 -10.62 -24.48
C ILE A 885 6.63 -10.44 -25.55
N THR A 886 6.43 -10.98 -26.75
CA THR A 886 7.31 -10.81 -27.93
C THR A 886 6.50 -10.41 -29.17
N MET A 887 7.10 -9.69 -30.14
CA MET A 887 6.53 -9.47 -31.49
C MET A 887 5.97 -10.79 -32.02
N PRO A 888 4.81 -10.80 -32.69
CA PRO A 888 4.05 -12.01 -32.90
C PRO A 888 4.73 -12.92 -33.93
N GLY A 889 5.64 -13.77 -33.46
CA GLY A 889 5.38 -15.17 -33.66
C GLY A 889 4.13 -15.50 -32.88
N ARG A 890 2.96 -15.42 -33.54
CA ARG A 890 1.63 -15.92 -33.12
C ARG A 890 1.50 -16.16 -31.61
N ALA A 891 0.85 -15.22 -30.92
CA ALA A 891 0.64 -15.22 -29.47
C ALA A 891 0.29 -16.61 -28.90
N ALA A 892 1.15 -17.10 -28.00
CA ALA A 892 0.84 -18.18 -27.07
C ALA A 892 0.50 -17.56 -25.70
N ASN A 893 -0.78 -17.27 -25.48
CA ASN A 893 -1.35 -17.04 -24.14
C ASN A 893 -2.89 -17.13 -24.22
N SER A 894 -3.43 -18.35 -24.13
CA SER A 894 -4.78 -18.59 -23.63
C SER A 894 -4.68 -19.59 -22.47
N SER A 895 -4.45 -19.09 -21.26
CA SER A 895 -4.71 -19.86 -20.04
C SER A 895 -6.21 -19.93 -19.68
N VAL A 896 -7.06 -19.32 -20.52
CA VAL A 896 -8.52 -19.34 -20.39
C VAL A 896 -9.02 -20.63 -21.03
N LYS A 897 -9.78 -21.43 -20.28
CA LYS A 897 -10.36 -22.68 -20.81
C LYS A 897 -11.25 -22.41 -22.02
N MET A 898 -11.34 -23.41 -22.90
CA MET A 898 -12.17 -23.37 -24.10
C MET A 898 -13.50 -24.07 -23.83
N ILE A 899 -14.51 -23.75 -24.62
CA ILE A 899 -15.77 -24.50 -24.63
C ILE A 899 -15.48 -25.81 -25.34
N THR A 900 -15.69 -26.92 -24.65
CA THR A 900 -15.42 -28.27 -25.20
C THR A 900 -16.65 -29.16 -25.20
N CYS A 901 -17.73 -28.72 -24.56
CA CYS A 901 -18.96 -29.49 -24.40
C CYS A 901 -20.18 -28.73 -24.93
N THR A 902 -21.13 -29.42 -25.54
CA THR A 902 -22.43 -28.86 -25.94
C THR A 902 -23.51 -29.93 -25.93
N PRO A 903 -24.76 -29.61 -25.59
CA PRO A 903 -25.87 -30.47 -25.96
C PRO A 903 -26.12 -30.42 -27.47
N ILE A 904 -26.65 -31.51 -28.01
CA ILE A 904 -27.40 -31.54 -29.27
C ILE A 904 -28.86 -31.75 -28.91
N VAL A 905 -29.74 -30.91 -29.46
CA VAL A 905 -31.19 -30.95 -29.20
C VAL A 905 -31.92 -31.32 -30.49
N PHE A 906 -32.64 -32.43 -30.45
CA PHE A 906 -33.32 -32.99 -31.63
C PHE A 906 -34.69 -32.37 -31.92
N GLY A 907 -35.44 -31.93 -30.91
CA GLY A 907 -36.80 -31.38 -31.06
C GLY A 907 -36.88 -29.87 -30.88
N LYS A 908 -38.07 -29.28 -31.04
CA LYS A 908 -38.36 -27.86 -30.77
C LYS A 908 -38.84 -27.65 -29.32
N PRO A 909 -37.96 -27.29 -28.36
CA PRO A 909 -38.40 -26.93 -27.02
C PRO A 909 -39.18 -25.60 -26.99
N THR A 910 -38.87 -24.66 -27.88
CA THR A 910 -39.67 -23.45 -28.12
C THR A 910 -39.74 -23.11 -29.63
N PRO A 911 -40.68 -22.26 -30.09
CA PRO A 911 -40.84 -21.92 -31.52
C PRO A 911 -39.60 -21.32 -32.19
N GLU A 912 -38.71 -20.73 -31.40
CA GLU A 912 -37.50 -20.04 -31.85
C GLU A 912 -36.32 -21.00 -32.14
N TYR A 913 -36.46 -22.30 -31.84
CA TYR A 913 -35.40 -23.29 -32.02
C TYR A 913 -35.39 -23.88 -33.42
N PHE A 914 -34.17 -24.11 -33.94
CA PHE A 914 -33.93 -24.89 -35.14
C PHE A 914 -33.52 -26.31 -34.72
N PRO A 915 -34.46 -27.27 -34.71
CA PRO A 915 -34.24 -28.59 -34.15
C PRO A 915 -33.44 -29.45 -35.15
N LEU A 916 -32.63 -30.38 -34.65
CA LEU A 916 -31.85 -31.26 -35.53
C LEU A 916 -32.75 -32.20 -36.36
N GLU A 917 -33.98 -32.49 -35.92
CA GLU A 917 -34.91 -33.35 -36.65
C GLU A 917 -35.31 -32.80 -38.03
N ASP A 918 -35.23 -31.48 -38.23
CA ASP A 918 -35.57 -30.81 -39.49
C ASP A 918 -34.37 -30.70 -40.46
N TRP A 919 -33.18 -31.12 -40.05
CA TRP A 919 -31.92 -30.92 -40.80
C TRP A 919 -31.66 -32.10 -41.74
N LYS A 920 -31.08 -31.79 -42.91
CA LYS A 920 -30.61 -32.79 -43.87
C LYS A 920 -29.26 -33.38 -43.43
N ASP A 921 -28.94 -34.56 -43.95
CA ASP A 921 -27.72 -35.30 -43.62
C ASP A 921 -26.44 -34.48 -43.84
N ASP A 922 -26.37 -33.71 -44.92
CA ASP A 922 -25.25 -32.83 -45.24
C ASP A 922 -25.13 -31.63 -44.28
N GLU A 923 -26.26 -31.11 -43.79
CA GLU A 923 -26.30 -30.04 -42.78
C GLU A 923 -25.82 -30.56 -41.41
N VAL A 924 -26.19 -31.78 -41.06
CA VAL A 924 -25.71 -32.46 -39.84
C VAL A 924 -24.22 -32.80 -39.94
N GLU A 925 -23.75 -33.32 -41.07
CA GLU A 925 -22.32 -33.57 -41.28
C GLU A 925 -21.50 -32.26 -41.23
N ALA A 926 -22.02 -31.18 -41.81
CA ALA A 926 -21.39 -29.86 -41.73
C ALA A 926 -21.33 -29.32 -40.29
N LEU A 927 -22.32 -29.63 -39.44
CA LEU A 927 -22.34 -29.27 -38.02
C LEU A 927 -21.16 -29.92 -37.27
N PHE A 928 -20.95 -31.23 -37.44
CA PHE A 928 -19.86 -31.96 -36.79
C PHE A 928 -18.48 -31.49 -37.27
N ASN A 929 -18.34 -31.29 -38.58
CA ASN A 929 -17.16 -30.66 -39.17
C ASN A 929 -16.85 -29.28 -38.56
N ASN A 930 -17.87 -28.50 -38.19
CA ASN A 930 -17.71 -27.21 -37.53
C ASN A 930 -17.35 -27.36 -36.04
N MET A 931 -18.02 -28.27 -35.33
CA MET A 931 -17.73 -28.58 -33.92
C MET A 931 -16.28 -29.02 -33.71
N GLU A 932 -15.75 -29.88 -34.58
CA GLU A 932 -14.34 -30.32 -34.53
C GLU A 932 -13.39 -29.13 -34.71
N LYS A 933 -13.67 -28.28 -35.70
CA LYS A 933 -12.89 -27.06 -35.98
C LYS A 933 -12.91 -26.03 -34.85
N ASP A 934 -13.88 -26.14 -33.94
CA ASP A 934 -14.15 -25.18 -32.87
C ASP A 934 -13.83 -25.74 -31.47
N GLY A 935 -13.26 -26.96 -31.42
CA GLY A 935 -12.72 -27.55 -30.19
C GLY A 935 -13.73 -28.27 -29.32
N ILE A 936 -14.93 -28.55 -29.83
CA ILE A 936 -15.91 -29.39 -29.16
C ILE A 936 -15.45 -30.84 -29.23
N ASN A 937 -15.40 -31.52 -28.08
CA ASN A 937 -15.00 -32.91 -27.97
C ASN A 937 -15.97 -33.77 -27.15
N LEU A 938 -16.98 -33.16 -26.53
CA LEU A 938 -18.00 -33.84 -25.76
C LEU A 938 -19.38 -33.34 -26.16
N ILE A 939 -20.27 -34.27 -26.49
CA ILE A 939 -21.65 -33.98 -26.89
C ILE A 939 -22.59 -34.60 -25.87
N VAL A 940 -23.57 -33.83 -25.40
CA VAL A 940 -24.68 -34.36 -24.60
C VAL A 940 -25.87 -34.62 -25.53
N LEU A 941 -26.31 -35.87 -25.64
CA LEU A 941 -27.51 -36.20 -26.41
C LEU A 941 -28.73 -35.96 -25.53
N SER A 942 -29.36 -34.79 -25.70
CA SER A 942 -30.56 -34.38 -24.99
C SER A 942 -31.75 -34.33 -25.96
N GLY A 943 -32.96 -34.60 -25.48
CA GLY A 943 -34.15 -34.36 -26.31
C GLY A 943 -35.38 -35.21 -26.03
N GLY A 944 -35.32 -36.24 -25.18
CA GLY A 944 -36.52 -37.00 -24.87
C GLY A 944 -37.53 -36.15 -24.07
N LEU A 945 -38.73 -35.96 -24.60
CA LEU A 945 -39.78 -35.11 -24.04
C LEU A 945 -41.12 -35.86 -24.03
N GLY A 946 -41.65 -36.16 -22.85
CA GLY A 946 -42.85 -36.98 -22.74
C GLY A 946 -42.66 -38.35 -23.38
N ASP A 947 -43.50 -38.69 -24.36
CA ASP A 947 -43.38 -39.95 -25.12
C ASP A 947 -42.44 -39.85 -26.33
N LYS A 948 -41.93 -38.64 -26.66
CA LYS A 948 -41.05 -38.42 -27.82
C LYS A 948 -39.60 -38.80 -27.49
N VAL A 949 -39.00 -39.65 -28.33
CA VAL A 949 -37.57 -40.02 -28.27
C VAL A 949 -36.94 -40.08 -29.67
N TYR A 950 -35.61 -40.17 -29.73
CA TYR A 950 -34.82 -40.11 -30.96
C TYR A 950 -33.88 -41.32 -31.13
N PHE A 951 -34.21 -42.42 -30.46
CA PHE A 951 -33.55 -43.72 -30.49
C PHE A 951 -34.61 -44.82 -30.55
N PRO A 952 -34.27 -46.05 -30.99
CA PRO A 952 -35.22 -47.15 -31.17
C PRO A 952 -35.71 -47.72 -29.83
N SER A 953 -36.57 -47.00 -29.13
CA SER A 953 -37.12 -47.38 -27.82
C SER A 953 -38.20 -48.45 -27.93
N LYS A 954 -38.14 -49.41 -27.01
CA LYS A 954 -39.22 -50.38 -26.74
C LYS A 954 -40.15 -49.92 -25.62
N ILE A 955 -39.82 -48.78 -24.99
CA ILE A 955 -40.48 -48.26 -23.79
C ILE A 955 -41.39 -47.10 -24.15
N LEU A 956 -40.90 -46.15 -24.95
CA LEU A 956 -41.63 -44.98 -25.44
C LEU A 956 -41.95 -45.18 -26.93
N HIS A 957 -43.12 -44.72 -27.36
CA HIS A 957 -43.68 -45.12 -28.65
C HIS A 957 -43.51 -44.07 -29.75
N ASN A 958 -43.44 -42.79 -29.40
CA ASN A 958 -43.22 -41.70 -30.35
C ASN A 958 -41.72 -41.53 -30.64
N GLN A 959 -41.21 -42.22 -31.66
CA GLN A 959 -39.80 -42.19 -32.04
C GLN A 959 -39.60 -41.72 -33.49
N LEU A 960 -38.34 -41.61 -33.94
CA LEU A 960 -38.03 -41.44 -35.36
C LEU A 960 -38.12 -42.79 -36.10
N ASP A 961 -38.31 -42.76 -37.42
CA ASP A 961 -38.29 -43.95 -38.27
C ASP A 961 -36.88 -44.57 -38.41
N TYR A 962 -35.86 -43.91 -37.85
CA TYR A 962 -34.46 -44.33 -37.86
C TYR A 962 -33.82 -44.06 -36.50
N ASP A 963 -32.65 -44.67 -36.26
CA ASP A 963 -31.89 -44.45 -35.04
C ASP A 963 -31.06 -43.16 -35.11
N GLY A 964 -31.64 -42.06 -34.60
CA GLY A 964 -30.98 -40.76 -34.55
C GLY A 964 -29.77 -40.73 -33.61
N TYR A 965 -29.87 -41.36 -32.44
CA TYR A 965 -28.76 -41.42 -31.49
C TYR A 965 -27.61 -42.25 -32.04
N GLY A 966 -27.89 -43.42 -32.63
CA GLY A 966 -26.89 -44.26 -33.29
C GLY A 966 -26.12 -43.49 -34.37
N LYS A 967 -26.83 -42.74 -35.23
CA LYS A 967 -26.23 -41.89 -36.26
C LYS A 967 -25.29 -40.82 -35.67
N ILE A 968 -25.68 -40.17 -34.57
CA ILE A 968 -24.81 -39.20 -33.90
C ILE A 968 -23.61 -39.87 -33.23
N PHE A 969 -23.77 -41.07 -32.67
CA PHE A 969 -22.65 -41.84 -32.14
C PHE A 969 -21.60 -42.15 -33.23
N ASP A 970 -22.05 -42.54 -34.43
CA ASP A 970 -21.18 -42.80 -35.57
C ASP A 970 -20.45 -41.53 -36.02
N LEU A 971 -21.17 -40.41 -36.22
CA LEU A 971 -20.56 -39.12 -36.58
C LEU A 971 -19.60 -38.59 -35.51
N ALA A 972 -19.94 -38.71 -34.23
CA ALA A 972 -19.05 -38.31 -33.15
C ALA A 972 -17.76 -39.14 -33.14
N GLU A 973 -17.85 -40.44 -33.41
CA GLU A 973 -16.68 -41.32 -33.51
C GLU A 973 -15.77 -40.93 -34.69
N GLU A 974 -16.35 -40.64 -35.85
CA GLU A 974 -15.61 -40.16 -37.04
C GLU A 974 -14.82 -38.86 -36.78
N HIS A 975 -15.36 -37.97 -35.95
CA HIS A 975 -14.73 -36.70 -35.56
C HIS A 975 -13.97 -36.74 -34.22
N GLY A 976 -13.79 -37.92 -33.61
CA GLY A 976 -13.03 -38.07 -32.36
C GLY A 976 -13.68 -37.45 -31.13
N MET A 977 -15.00 -37.27 -31.14
CA MET A 977 -15.80 -36.72 -30.04
C MET A 977 -16.41 -37.84 -29.19
N GLN A 978 -16.68 -37.53 -27.92
CA GLN A 978 -17.31 -38.44 -26.97
C GLN A 978 -18.77 -38.04 -26.71
N ILE A 979 -19.58 -39.00 -26.30
CA ILE A 979 -21.02 -38.82 -26.06
C ILE A 979 -21.37 -39.02 -24.59
N MET A 980 -22.12 -38.06 -24.03
CA MET A 980 -22.85 -38.20 -22.78
C MET A 980 -24.33 -38.50 -23.08
N LEU A 981 -24.87 -39.58 -22.53
CA LEU A 981 -26.26 -39.97 -22.72
C LEU A 981 -27.14 -39.32 -21.67
N SER A 982 -28.19 -38.63 -22.11
CA SER A 982 -29.22 -38.07 -21.23
C SER A 982 -30.37 -39.04 -21.00
N GLY A 983 -31.02 -38.92 -19.84
CA GLY A 983 -32.38 -39.40 -19.63
C GLY A 983 -33.41 -38.56 -20.39
N VAL A 984 -34.68 -38.74 -20.04
CA VAL A 984 -35.83 -38.06 -20.66
C VAL A 984 -36.57 -37.19 -19.64
N LEU A 985 -37.25 -36.14 -20.13
CA LEU A 985 -38.16 -35.30 -19.35
C LEU A 985 -39.60 -35.81 -19.50
N TYR A 986 -39.95 -36.89 -18.79
CA TYR A 986 -41.18 -37.65 -19.01
C TYR A 986 -42.44 -36.91 -18.53
N THR A 987 -42.43 -36.44 -17.28
CA THR A 987 -43.47 -35.62 -16.65
C THR A 987 -42.93 -34.25 -16.24
N PHE A 988 -41.61 -34.08 -16.12
CA PHE A 988 -40.97 -32.81 -15.79
C PHE A 988 -41.37 -31.69 -16.75
N HIS A 989 -41.52 -31.97 -18.04
CA HIS A 989 -41.90 -30.95 -19.02
C HIS A 989 -43.28 -30.34 -18.78
N LEU A 990 -44.18 -31.08 -18.13
CA LEU A 990 -45.55 -30.65 -17.84
C LEU A 990 -45.59 -29.39 -16.97
N GLN A 991 -44.55 -29.13 -16.17
CA GLN A 991 -44.47 -27.92 -15.36
C GLN A 991 -44.33 -26.64 -16.20
N PHE A 992 -43.70 -26.73 -17.37
CA PHE A 992 -43.59 -25.61 -18.30
C PHE A 992 -44.93 -25.32 -18.99
N GLU A 993 -45.86 -26.28 -18.94
CA GLU A 993 -47.25 -26.14 -19.36
C GLU A 993 -48.20 -25.78 -18.21
N GLY A 994 -47.67 -25.52 -17.00
CA GLY A 994 -48.46 -25.21 -15.80
C GLY A 994 -49.16 -26.41 -15.15
N LYS A 995 -48.78 -27.64 -15.51
CA LYS A 995 -49.28 -28.90 -14.92
C LYS A 995 -48.30 -29.42 -13.85
N GLN A 996 -48.75 -30.34 -13.00
CA GLN A 996 -47.90 -30.90 -11.94
C GLN A 996 -46.84 -31.87 -12.48
N TRP A 997 -45.63 -31.78 -11.93
CA TRP A 997 -44.55 -32.74 -12.14
C TRP A 997 -44.68 -33.92 -11.15
N ASP A 998 -44.66 -35.16 -11.65
CA ASP A 998 -44.60 -36.38 -10.81
C ASP A 998 -43.17 -36.93 -10.78
N ALA A 999 -42.40 -36.51 -9.77
CA ALA A 999 -41.00 -36.93 -9.61
C ALA A 999 -40.81 -38.43 -9.41
N THR A 1000 -41.83 -39.16 -8.92
CA THR A 1000 -41.74 -40.62 -8.74
C THR A 1000 -41.90 -41.34 -10.07
N ALA A 1001 -42.91 -40.95 -10.86
CA ALA A 1001 -43.07 -41.46 -12.22
C ALA A 1001 -41.87 -41.10 -13.10
N GLU A 1002 -41.33 -39.89 -12.93
CA GLU A 1002 -40.11 -39.42 -13.59
C GLU A 1002 -38.90 -40.32 -13.30
N LEU A 1003 -38.67 -40.63 -12.02
CA LEU A 1003 -37.56 -41.46 -11.56
C LEU A 1003 -37.65 -42.88 -12.11
N GLU A 1004 -38.81 -43.51 -11.99
CA GLU A 1004 -39.01 -44.90 -12.43
C GLU A 1004 -38.94 -45.02 -13.96
N MET A 1005 -39.46 -44.03 -14.70
CA MET A 1005 -39.28 -43.98 -16.15
C MET A 1005 -37.79 -43.86 -16.52
N ASN A 1006 -37.07 -42.91 -15.91
CA ASN A 1006 -35.67 -42.68 -16.24
C ASN A 1006 -34.78 -43.89 -15.90
N LYS A 1007 -35.02 -44.63 -14.81
CA LYS A 1007 -34.31 -45.90 -14.56
C LYS A 1007 -34.46 -46.90 -15.70
N ARG A 1008 -35.66 -47.04 -16.24
CA ARG A 1008 -35.96 -47.94 -17.37
C ARG A 1008 -35.30 -47.43 -18.66
N ILE A 1009 -35.37 -46.13 -18.93
CA ILE A 1009 -34.76 -45.53 -20.12
C ILE A 1009 -33.23 -45.61 -20.07
N PHE A 1010 -32.59 -45.28 -18.95
CA PHE A 1010 -31.14 -45.42 -18.82
C PHE A 1010 -30.67 -46.87 -18.98
N THR A 1011 -31.47 -47.84 -18.52
CA THR A 1011 -31.20 -49.26 -18.77
C THR A 1011 -31.25 -49.58 -20.27
N GLU A 1012 -32.26 -49.08 -20.98
CA GLU A 1012 -32.39 -49.28 -22.43
C GLU A 1012 -31.25 -48.60 -23.21
N LEU A 1013 -30.92 -47.35 -22.86
CA LEU A 1013 -29.79 -46.61 -23.44
C LEU A 1013 -28.46 -47.33 -23.19
N ASN A 1014 -28.24 -47.89 -22.00
CA ASN A 1014 -27.04 -48.68 -21.71
C ASN A 1014 -26.97 -49.96 -22.55
N ASN A 1015 -28.10 -50.61 -22.78
CA ASN A 1015 -28.18 -51.81 -23.62
C ASN A 1015 -27.91 -51.49 -25.10
N LEU A 1016 -28.39 -50.35 -25.59
CA LEU A 1016 -28.20 -49.92 -26.98
C LEU A 1016 -26.78 -49.38 -27.22
N TYR A 1017 -26.29 -48.48 -26.36
CA TYR A 1017 -25.10 -47.67 -26.62
C TYR A 1017 -24.00 -47.79 -25.57
N GLY A 1018 -24.24 -48.41 -24.42
CA GLY A 1018 -23.29 -48.45 -23.30
C GLY A 1018 -21.97 -49.17 -23.61
N ARG A 1019 -21.91 -49.94 -24.71
CA ARG A 1019 -20.71 -50.61 -25.23
C ARG A 1019 -19.97 -49.83 -26.32
N ARG A 1020 -20.48 -48.66 -26.75
CA ARG A 1020 -19.82 -47.81 -27.74
C ARG A 1020 -18.50 -47.28 -27.16
N SER A 1021 -17.46 -47.26 -27.98
CA SER A 1021 -16.10 -46.81 -27.62
C SER A 1021 -16.07 -45.35 -27.14
N ASN A 1022 -16.87 -44.50 -27.78
CA ASN A 1022 -17.02 -43.08 -27.51
C ASN A 1022 -18.11 -42.75 -26.49
N PHE A 1023 -18.67 -43.75 -25.78
CA PHE A 1023 -19.59 -43.49 -24.66
C PHE A 1023 -18.81 -42.99 -23.43
N TRP A 1024 -19.00 -41.72 -23.09
CA TRP A 1024 -18.29 -41.05 -22.01
C TRP A 1024 -18.96 -41.19 -20.65
N GLY A 1025 -20.28 -40.96 -20.56
CA GLY A 1025 -21.01 -41.03 -19.29
C GLY A 1025 -22.45 -40.53 -19.38
N TRP A 1026 -23.03 -40.20 -18.24
CA TRP A 1026 -24.47 -39.94 -18.11
C TRP A 1026 -24.79 -38.49 -17.75
N TYR A 1027 -25.92 -38.00 -18.25
CA TYR A 1027 -26.49 -36.70 -17.93
C TYR A 1027 -27.90 -36.84 -17.36
N ILE A 1028 -28.16 -36.15 -16.24
CA ILE A 1028 -29.50 -36.03 -15.65
C ILE A 1028 -30.11 -34.71 -16.14
N PRO A 1029 -31.18 -34.72 -16.96
CA PRO A 1029 -31.67 -33.53 -17.67
C PRO A 1029 -32.57 -32.59 -16.85
N HIS A 1030 -32.89 -32.93 -15.61
CA HIS A 1030 -33.91 -32.23 -14.81
C HIS A 1030 -33.42 -30.89 -14.22
N GLU A 1031 -33.49 -29.81 -15.01
CA GLU A 1031 -32.98 -28.49 -14.61
C GLU A 1031 -33.69 -27.88 -13.39
N ALA A 1032 -32.99 -27.69 -12.27
CA ALA A 1032 -33.60 -27.13 -11.06
C ALA A 1032 -32.69 -26.19 -10.27
N GLY A 1033 -33.33 -25.25 -9.56
CA GLY A 1033 -32.74 -24.46 -8.48
C GLY A 1033 -33.34 -24.89 -7.12
N ASP A 1034 -32.56 -24.80 -6.03
CA ASP A 1034 -32.94 -25.34 -4.70
C ASP A 1034 -34.28 -24.81 -4.18
N ARG A 1035 -34.69 -23.59 -4.56
CA ARG A 1035 -35.89 -22.95 -4.02
C ARG A 1035 -37.18 -23.18 -4.80
N THR A 1036 -37.13 -23.72 -6.02
CA THR A 1036 -38.33 -23.92 -6.85
C THR A 1036 -38.87 -25.35 -6.81
N HIS A 1037 -38.01 -26.35 -6.69
CA HIS A 1037 -38.42 -27.77 -6.82
C HIS A 1037 -37.74 -28.73 -5.83
N ARG A 1038 -37.34 -28.24 -4.65
CA ARG A 1038 -36.46 -28.96 -3.71
C ARG A 1038 -36.85 -30.42 -3.44
N GLY A 1039 -38.13 -30.68 -3.16
CA GLY A 1039 -38.59 -32.03 -2.83
C GLY A 1039 -38.52 -32.99 -4.02
N ASP A 1040 -38.90 -32.49 -5.19
CA ASP A 1040 -39.08 -33.28 -6.40
C ASP A 1040 -37.73 -33.60 -7.06
N VAL A 1041 -36.84 -32.62 -7.21
CA VAL A 1041 -35.50 -32.87 -7.78
C VAL A 1041 -34.64 -33.75 -6.88
N MET A 1042 -34.77 -33.63 -5.54
CA MET A 1042 -34.05 -34.49 -4.61
C MET A 1042 -34.48 -35.96 -4.69
N THR A 1043 -35.73 -36.23 -5.11
CA THR A 1043 -36.18 -37.61 -5.38
C THR A 1043 -35.31 -38.26 -6.47
N LEU A 1044 -34.91 -37.48 -7.48
CA LEU A 1044 -34.04 -37.95 -8.55
C LEU A 1044 -32.58 -37.95 -8.13
N LEU A 1045 -32.06 -36.87 -7.54
CA LEU A 1045 -30.64 -36.76 -7.19
C LEU A 1045 -30.21 -37.76 -6.10
N ARG A 1046 -31.10 -38.20 -5.21
CA ARG A 1046 -30.78 -39.28 -4.25
C ARG A 1046 -30.70 -40.67 -4.89
N ALA A 1047 -31.30 -40.88 -6.07
CA ALA A 1047 -31.50 -42.21 -6.64
C ALA A 1047 -30.79 -42.43 -7.98
N LEU A 1048 -30.90 -41.49 -8.92
CA LEU A 1048 -30.37 -41.64 -10.28
C LEU A 1048 -28.84 -41.72 -10.33
N PRO A 1049 -28.05 -40.86 -9.66
CA PRO A 1049 -26.59 -40.95 -9.76
C PRO A 1049 -26.06 -42.31 -9.29
N LEU A 1050 -26.56 -42.83 -8.15
CA LEU A 1050 -26.24 -44.17 -7.67
C LEU A 1050 -26.67 -45.27 -8.64
N PHE A 1051 -27.87 -45.17 -9.22
CA PHE A 1051 -28.35 -46.12 -10.22
C PHE A 1051 -27.47 -46.14 -11.47
N LEU A 1052 -27.06 -44.97 -11.96
CA LEU A 1052 -26.19 -44.83 -13.12
C LEU A 1052 -24.78 -45.38 -12.85
N LYS A 1053 -24.25 -45.15 -11.64
CA LYS A 1053 -23.01 -45.79 -11.17
C LYS A 1053 -23.15 -47.32 -11.06
N HIS A 1054 -24.34 -47.83 -10.75
CA HIS A 1054 -24.56 -49.28 -10.78
C HIS A 1054 -24.54 -49.84 -12.21
N LEU A 1055 -25.13 -49.13 -13.18
CA LEU A 1055 -25.11 -49.53 -14.59
C LEU A 1055 -23.69 -49.52 -15.17
N THR A 1056 -22.92 -48.46 -14.88
CA THR A 1056 -21.55 -48.28 -15.36
C THR A 1056 -20.69 -47.60 -14.29
N PRO A 1057 -20.01 -48.38 -13.42
CA PRO A 1057 -19.28 -47.85 -12.26
C PRO A 1057 -18.16 -46.86 -12.59
N ASP A 1058 -17.55 -47.02 -13.78
CA ASP A 1058 -16.41 -46.24 -14.25
C ASP A 1058 -16.80 -44.94 -14.96
N LYS A 1059 -18.09 -44.73 -15.26
CA LYS A 1059 -18.55 -43.59 -16.05
C LYS A 1059 -18.99 -42.42 -15.15
N PRO A 1060 -18.64 -41.18 -15.50
CA PRO A 1060 -19.11 -39.98 -14.80
C PRO A 1060 -20.61 -39.75 -14.97
N VAL A 1061 -21.23 -39.15 -13.95
CA VAL A 1061 -22.61 -38.68 -13.93
C VAL A 1061 -22.61 -37.16 -13.74
N ALA A 1062 -23.27 -36.45 -14.65
CA ALA A 1062 -23.37 -35.00 -14.64
C ALA A 1062 -24.81 -34.51 -14.45
N PHE A 1063 -24.94 -33.34 -13.83
CA PHE A 1063 -26.20 -32.63 -13.61
C PHE A 1063 -26.02 -31.12 -13.88
N SER A 1064 -27.04 -30.44 -14.40
CA SER A 1064 -26.97 -29.00 -14.72
C SER A 1064 -28.02 -28.20 -13.95
N PRO A 1065 -27.64 -27.57 -12.81
CA PRO A 1065 -28.53 -26.65 -12.11
C PRO A 1065 -28.34 -25.20 -12.58
N TRP A 1066 -29.22 -24.32 -12.10
CA TRP A 1066 -29.14 -22.87 -12.29
C TRP A 1066 -29.08 -22.10 -10.98
N PHE A 1067 -28.55 -20.87 -10.99
CA PHE A 1067 -28.49 -19.98 -9.84
C PHE A 1067 -29.86 -19.40 -9.51
N THR A 1068 -30.29 -19.51 -8.25
CA THR A 1068 -31.54 -18.94 -7.74
C THR A 1068 -31.42 -17.44 -7.47
N SER A 1069 -30.88 -16.66 -8.41
CA SER A 1069 -30.70 -15.21 -8.28
C SER A 1069 -32.01 -14.42 -8.54
N TYR A 1070 -31.94 -13.09 -8.41
CA TYR A 1070 -33.09 -12.23 -8.74
C TYR A 1070 -33.52 -12.33 -10.21
N LEU A 1071 -32.64 -12.81 -11.11
CA LEU A 1071 -32.96 -13.02 -12.53
C LEU A 1071 -33.79 -14.28 -12.78
N THR A 1072 -33.88 -15.21 -11.83
CA THR A 1072 -34.63 -16.48 -12.01
C THR A 1072 -35.83 -16.58 -11.09
N VAL A 1073 -35.71 -16.15 -9.83
CA VAL A 1073 -36.77 -16.30 -8.81
C VAL A 1073 -37.24 -14.98 -8.20
N GLY A 1074 -36.76 -13.84 -8.73
CA GLY A 1074 -37.21 -12.50 -8.33
C GLY A 1074 -37.02 -12.23 -6.84
N LYS A 1075 -38.13 -12.03 -6.11
CA LYS A 1075 -38.11 -11.73 -4.67
C LYS A 1075 -37.61 -12.89 -3.79
N ASP A 1076 -37.70 -14.12 -4.29
CA ASP A 1076 -37.34 -15.33 -3.54
C ASP A 1076 -35.85 -15.71 -3.77
N ALA A 1077 -35.08 -14.77 -4.35
CA ALA A 1077 -33.67 -14.92 -4.67
C ALA A 1077 -32.81 -15.28 -3.46
N THR A 1078 -31.86 -16.17 -3.70
CA THR A 1078 -30.72 -16.37 -2.83
C THR A 1078 -29.70 -15.26 -3.06
N THR A 1079 -28.96 -14.95 -2.01
CA THR A 1079 -27.60 -14.41 -2.14
C THR A 1079 -26.64 -15.52 -2.57
N HIS A 1080 -25.46 -15.15 -3.08
CA HIS A 1080 -24.46 -16.15 -3.48
C HIS A 1080 -23.99 -17.02 -2.29
N GLU A 1081 -23.94 -16.49 -1.05
CA GLU A 1081 -23.68 -17.31 0.15
C GLU A 1081 -24.81 -18.28 0.48
N GLU A 1082 -26.07 -17.84 0.37
CA GLU A 1082 -27.23 -18.69 0.63
C GLU A 1082 -27.31 -19.84 -0.36
N PHE A 1083 -27.09 -19.57 -1.65
CA PHE A 1083 -26.99 -20.61 -2.67
C PHE A 1083 -25.91 -21.65 -2.33
N ALA A 1084 -24.71 -21.19 -1.94
CA ALA A 1084 -23.64 -22.09 -1.55
C ALA A 1084 -24.02 -22.95 -0.33
N ALA A 1085 -24.67 -22.37 0.68
CA ALA A 1085 -25.13 -23.10 1.87
C ALA A 1085 -26.23 -24.11 1.55
N GLU A 1086 -27.17 -23.74 0.68
CA GLU A 1086 -28.24 -24.61 0.18
C GLU A 1086 -27.67 -25.83 -0.58
N TRP A 1087 -26.70 -25.59 -1.46
CA TRP A 1087 -26.01 -26.66 -2.20
C TRP A 1087 -25.11 -27.52 -1.30
N ASP A 1088 -24.58 -26.99 -0.21
CA ASP A 1088 -23.86 -27.80 0.80
C ASP A 1088 -24.80 -28.82 1.45
N ALA A 1089 -26.05 -28.41 1.72
CA ALA A 1089 -27.08 -29.30 2.26
C ALA A 1089 -27.53 -30.35 1.23
N ILE A 1090 -27.79 -29.95 -0.03
CA ILE A 1090 -28.16 -30.88 -1.11
C ILE A 1090 -27.09 -31.95 -1.30
N LEU A 1091 -25.83 -31.54 -1.49
CA LEU A 1091 -24.74 -32.46 -1.80
C LEU A 1091 -24.39 -33.38 -0.64
N SER A 1092 -24.72 -33.00 0.60
CA SER A 1092 -24.58 -33.89 1.78
C SER A 1092 -25.51 -35.10 1.73
N GLU A 1093 -26.55 -35.07 0.89
CA GLU A 1093 -27.54 -36.13 0.74
C GLU A 1093 -27.48 -36.84 -0.62
N VAL A 1094 -26.55 -36.44 -1.50
CA VAL A 1094 -26.43 -36.96 -2.87
C VAL A 1094 -25.11 -37.69 -3.03
N GLU A 1095 -25.18 -38.99 -3.34
CA GLU A 1095 -24.02 -39.83 -3.60
C GLU A 1095 -23.96 -40.24 -5.08
N GLY A 1096 -22.75 -40.34 -5.65
CA GLY A 1096 -22.53 -40.82 -7.01
C GLY A 1096 -22.60 -39.76 -8.12
N LEU A 1097 -22.80 -38.49 -7.77
CA LEU A 1097 -22.74 -37.35 -8.70
C LEU A 1097 -21.29 -36.85 -8.84
N ASP A 1098 -20.75 -36.77 -10.06
CA ASP A 1098 -19.35 -36.39 -10.28
C ASP A 1098 -19.21 -34.93 -10.75
N ILE A 1099 -20.18 -34.41 -11.50
CA ILE A 1099 -20.09 -33.12 -12.17
C ILE A 1099 -21.38 -32.32 -12.00
N CYS A 1100 -21.24 -31.05 -11.63
CA CYS A 1100 -22.32 -30.08 -11.71
C CYS A 1100 -21.94 -28.94 -12.65
N ALA A 1101 -22.69 -28.78 -13.74
CA ALA A 1101 -22.48 -27.74 -14.74
C ALA A 1101 -23.50 -26.61 -14.55
N ILE A 1102 -23.12 -25.50 -13.91
CA ILE A 1102 -24.09 -24.47 -13.54
C ILE A 1102 -24.32 -23.48 -14.68
N GLN A 1103 -25.57 -23.14 -14.98
CA GLN A 1103 -25.94 -22.13 -15.99
C GLN A 1103 -25.58 -20.71 -15.57
N ASP A 1104 -24.64 -20.04 -16.23
CA ASP A 1104 -24.07 -18.77 -15.78
C ASP A 1104 -24.98 -17.53 -15.95
N SER A 1105 -25.85 -17.47 -16.96
CA SER A 1105 -26.69 -16.28 -17.20
C SER A 1105 -27.89 -16.18 -16.26
N THR A 1106 -28.05 -17.19 -15.41
CA THR A 1106 -28.98 -17.16 -14.27
C THR A 1106 -28.42 -16.41 -13.07
N ALA A 1107 -27.14 -16.00 -13.10
CA ALA A 1107 -26.57 -15.00 -12.20
C ALA A 1107 -26.50 -13.62 -12.89
N PRO A 1108 -26.58 -12.51 -12.12
CA PRO A 1108 -26.39 -11.18 -12.68
C PRO A 1108 -25.02 -11.05 -13.33
N TYR A 1109 -24.96 -10.46 -14.52
CA TYR A 1109 -23.73 -10.44 -15.34
C TYR A 1109 -22.48 -9.93 -14.61
N ALA A 1110 -22.62 -8.88 -13.79
CA ALA A 1110 -21.52 -8.33 -13.00
C ALA A 1110 -21.11 -9.19 -11.79
N GLU A 1111 -21.89 -10.23 -11.49
CA GLU A 1111 -21.76 -11.05 -10.29
C GLU A 1111 -21.43 -12.51 -10.57
N ILE A 1112 -21.44 -12.98 -11.83
CA ILE A 1112 -21.13 -14.38 -12.21
C ILE A 1112 -19.92 -14.93 -11.45
N GLY A 1113 -18.83 -14.16 -11.39
CA GLY A 1113 -17.62 -14.57 -10.65
C GLY A 1113 -17.82 -14.71 -9.14
N LYS A 1114 -18.70 -13.93 -8.51
CA LYS A 1114 -19.04 -14.06 -7.08
C LYS A 1114 -19.84 -15.34 -6.81
N TRP A 1115 -20.80 -15.65 -7.68
CA TRP A 1115 -21.62 -16.86 -7.58
C TRP A 1115 -20.77 -18.14 -7.68
N PHE A 1116 -19.88 -18.22 -8.68
CA PHE A 1116 -18.93 -19.32 -8.77
C PHE A 1116 -17.91 -19.34 -7.63
N ALA A 1117 -17.43 -18.19 -7.15
CA ALA A 1117 -16.53 -18.12 -6.00
C ALA A 1117 -17.16 -18.66 -4.71
N ALA A 1118 -18.45 -18.40 -4.49
CA ALA A 1118 -19.20 -18.90 -3.35
C ALA A 1118 -19.49 -20.41 -3.46
N ALA A 1119 -19.87 -20.89 -4.65
CA ALA A 1119 -20.14 -22.30 -4.90
C ALA A 1119 -18.88 -23.18 -4.82
N TYR A 1120 -17.76 -22.72 -5.39
CA TYR A 1120 -16.52 -23.50 -5.51
C TYR A 1120 -16.07 -24.28 -4.26
N PRO A 1121 -15.94 -23.67 -3.06
CA PRO A 1121 -15.51 -24.40 -1.88
C PRO A 1121 -16.48 -25.51 -1.46
N VAL A 1122 -17.79 -25.34 -1.70
CA VAL A 1122 -18.83 -26.31 -1.33
C VAL A 1122 -18.78 -27.53 -2.23
N PHE A 1123 -18.75 -27.34 -3.55
CA PHE A 1123 -18.67 -28.47 -4.49
C PHE A 1123 -17.33 -29.22 -4.34
N LYS A 1124 -16.24 -28.50 -4.09
CA LYS A 1124 -14.94 -29.10 -3.75
C LYS A 1124 -14.99 -29.94 -2.48
N LYS A 1125 -15.70 -29.51 -1.43
CA LYS A 1125 -15.89 -30.26 -0.19
C LYS A 1125 -16.57 -31.62 -0.44
N HIS A 1126 -17.50 -31.68 -1.38
CA HIS A 1126 -18.27 -32.88 -1.73
C HIS A 1126 -17.66 -33.71 -2.88
N ASN A 1127 -16.44 -33.39 -3.33
CA ASN A 1127 -15.79 -34.03 -4.48
C ASN A 1127 -16.59 -33.96 -5.80
N VAL A 1128 -17.49 -32.98 -5.92
CA VAL A 1128 -18.22 -32.73 -7.17
C VAL A 1128 -17.47 -31.68 -7.97
N THR A 1129 -17.19 -31.99 -9.23
CA THR A 1129 -16.47 -31.09 -10.13
C THR A 1129 -17.43 -30.02 -10.67
N LEU A 1130 -17.08 -28.75 -10.48
CA LEU A 1130 -17.84 -27.65 -11.08
C LEU A 1130 -17.46 -27.43 -12.54
N TRP A 1131 -18.47 -27.35 -13.39
CA TRP A 1131 -18.42 -26.88 -14.77
C TRP A 1131 -19.30 -25.62 -14.89
N ASP A 1132 -19.04 -24.84 -15.94
CA ASP A 1132 -19.88 -23.71 -16.33
C ASP A 1132 -20.65 -24.07 -17.60
N VAL A 1133 -21.96 -23.85 -17.61
CA VAL A 1133 -22.76 -23.83 -18.83
C VAL A 1133 -22.90 -22.37 -19.26
N VAL A 1134 -22.08 -22.00 -20.23
CA VAL A 1134 -22.03 -20.66 -20.80
C VAL A 1134 -23.20 -20.47 -21.74
N GLU A 1135 -24.26 -19.81 -21.27
CA GLU A 1135 -25.42 -19.49 -22.12
C GLU A 1135 -25.06 -18.41 -23.15
N LEU A 1136 -25.35 -18.69 -24.43
CA LEU A 1136 -24.89 -17.89 -25.57
C LEU A 1136 -25.93 -16.88 -26.08
N PHE A 1137 -26.91 -16.56 -25.26
CA PHE A 1137 -27.95 -15.55 -25.51
C PHE A 1137 -28.03 -14.54 -24.36
N TYR A 1138 -28.74 -13.43 -24.57
CA TYR A 1138 -28.92 -12.41 -23.54
C TYR A 1138 -30.10 -12.75 -22.61
N ARG A 1139 -30.08 -12.23 -21.38
CA ARG A 1139 -31.24 -12.27 -20.47
C ARG A 1139 -31.65 -10.85 -20.12
N ASP A 1140 -32.93 -10.53 -20.31
CA ASP A 1140 -33.46 -9.21 -20.01
C ASP A 1140 -33.51 -8.99 -18.50
N THR A 1141 -32.76 -8.01 -18.01
CA THR A 1141 -32.69 -7.65 -16.58
C THR A 1141 -34.00 -7.15 -15.97
N LYS A 1142 -34.98 -6.73 -16.78
CA LYS A 1142 -36.28 -6.21 -16.32
C LYS A 1142 -37.37 -7.28 -16.35
N THR A 1143 -37.46 -8.04 -17.43
CA THR A 1143 -38.48 -9.07 -17.59
C THR A 1143 -38.03 -10.44 -17.12
N CYS A 1144 -36.72 -10.60 -16.85
CA CYS A 1144 -36.07 -11.85 -16.47
C CYS A 1144 -36.10 -12.94 -17.56
N TYR A 1145 -36.63 -12.65 -18.75
CA TYR A 1145 -36.70 -13.60 -19.86
C TYR A 1145 -35.38 -13.69 -20.64
N ALA A 1146 -35.06 -14.89 -21.10
CA ALA A 1146 -33.98 -15.11 -22.06
C ALA A 1146 -34.39 -14.62 -23.45
N ASP A 1147 -33.58 -13.77 -24.06
CA ASP A 1147 -33.72 -13.35 -25.45
C ASP A 1147 -32.97 -14.34 -26.35
N MET A 1148 -33.67 -15.39 -26.75
CA MET A 1148 -33.15 -16.47 -27.61
C MET A 1148 -33.14 -16.11 -29.10
N THR A 1149 -33.46 -14.86 -29.46
CA THR A 1149 -33.52 -14.43 -30.87
C THR A 1149 -32.16 -13.96 -31.41
N GLU A 1150 -31.20 -13.71 -30.53
CA GLU A 1150 -29.87 -13.18 -30.87
C GLU A 1150 -28.77 -13.82 -30.00
N ALA A 1151 -27.63 -14.13 -30.63
CA ALA A 1151 -26.44 -14.61 -29.95
C ALA A 1151 -25.69 -13.47 -29.25
N VAL A 1152 -25.00 -13.80 -28.17
CA VAL A 1152 -24.16 -12.83 -27.45
C VAL A 1152 -22.98 -12.35 -28.30
N SER A 1153 -22.49 -11.14 -28.03
CA SER A 1153 -21.24 -10.68 -28.63
C SER A 1153 -20.04 -11.44 -28.04
N PHE A 1154 -18.97 -11.60 -28.82
CA PHE A 1154 -17.75 -12.27 -28.34
C PHE A 1154 -17.10 -11.59 -27.12
N PRO A 1155 -17.05 -10.24 -26.99
CA PRO A 1155 -16.61 -9.59 -25.76
C PRO A 1155 -17.45 -9.98 -24.54
N TYR A 1156 -18.76 -10.16 -24.73
CA TYR A 1156 -19.67 -10.61 -23.68
C TYR A 1156 -19.33 -12.06 -23.28
N LEU A 1157 -19.21 -12.96 -24.28
CA LEU A 1157 -18.83 -14.36 -24.09
C LEU A 1157 -17.52 -14.51 -23.29
N ILE A 1158 -16.44 -13.87 -23.74
CA ILE A 1158 -15.12 -13.99 -23.10
C ILE A 1158 -15.11 -13.45 -21.67
N LYS A 1159 -15.93 -12.43 -21.37
CA LYS A 1159 -16.02 -11.90 -20.01
C LYS A 1159 -16.74 -12.86 -19.07
N LYS A 1160 -17.78 -13.58 -19.53
CA LYS A 1160 -18.43 -14.64 -18.74
C LYS A 1160 -17.44 -15.77 -18.44
N ILE A 1161 -16.79 -16.29 -19.48
CA ILE A 1161 -15.79 -17.36 -19.36
C ILE A 1161 -14.69 -16.97 -18.37
N LYS A 1162 -14.12 -15.76 -18.49
CA LYS A 1162 -13.07 -15.30 -17.56
C LYS A 1162 -13.54 -15.15 -16.11
N ALA A 1163 -14.82 -14.87 -15.89
CA ALA A 1163 -15.38 -14.74 -14.54
C ALA A 1163 -15.52 -16.10 -13.85
N ALA A 1164 -15.86 -17.16 -14.59
CA ALA A 1164 -16.04 -18.51 -14.08
C ALA A 1164 -14.75 -19.37 -14.11
N ASP A 1165 -13.85 -19.14 -15.08
CA ASP A 1165 -12.66 -19.95 -15.36
C ASP A 1165 -11.81 -20.35 -14.13
N PRO A 1166 -11.56 -19.47 -13.14
CA PRO A 1166 -10.78 -19.84 -11.94
C PRO A 1166 -11.42 -20.94 -11.08
N TYR A 1167 -12.73 -21.13 -11.20
CA TYR A 1167 -13.53 -21.98 -10.31
C TYR A 1167 -14.00 -23.28 -10.97
N VAL A 1168 -14.01 -23.34 -12.30
CA VAL A 1168 -14.57 -24.47 -13.06
C VAL A 1168 -13.51 -25.29 -13.77
N LYS A 1169 -13.75 -26.60 -13.92
CA LYS A 1169 -12.86 -27.55 -14.60
C LYS A 1169 -13.17 -27.69 -16.09
N GLY A 1170 -14.43 -27.49 -16.49
CA GLY A 1170 -14.90 -27.58 -17.87
C GLY A 1170 -15.90 -26.48 -18.21
N LEU A 1171 -15.99 -26.16 -19.50
CA LEU A 1171 -16.95 -25.20 -20.05
C LEU A 1171 -17.82 -25.95 -21.07
N ALA A 1172 -19.12 -25.93 -20.84
CA ALA A 1172 -20.13 -26.28 -21.82
C ALA A 1172 -20.74 -24.98 -22.38
N CYS A 1173 -21.21 -24.98 -23.62
CA CYS A 1173 -22.12 -23.93 -24.07
C CYS A 1173 -23.55 -24.44 -24.10
N TRP A 1174 -24.49 -23.52 -23.94
CA TRP A 1174 -25.86 -23.79 -24.33
C TRP A 1174 -25.96 -23.78 -25.86
N GLU A 1175 -26.20 -24.96 -26.42
CA GLU A 1175 -26.51 -25.21 -27.82
C GLU A 1175 -25.59 -24.55 -28.86
N TYR A 1176 -24.47 -25.22 -29.11
CA TYR A 1176 -23.60 -24.90 -30.22
C TYR A 1176 -24.36 -24.76 -31.56
N GLN A 1177 -25.31 -25.67 -31.84
CA GLN A 1177 -26.05 -25.71 -33.12
C GLN A 1177 -26.76 -24.39 -33.48
N ASN A 1178 -27.27 -23.68 -32.46
CA ASN A 1178 -28.04 -22.45 -32.63
C ASN A 1178 -27.18 -21.19 -32.46
N TYR A 1179 -26.22 -21.16 -31.53
CA TYR A 1179 -25.59 -19.88 -31.16
C TYR A 1179 -24.12 -19.76 -31.52
N LEU A 1180 -23.42 -20.89 -31.76
CA LEU A 1180 -21.99 -20.87 -32.07
C LEU A 1180 -21.65 -21.54 -33.42
N ASN A 1181 -22.58 -22.22 -34.06
CA ASN A 1181 -22.39 -22.78 -35.39
C ASN A 1181 -22.37 -21.67 -36.45
N PRO A 1182 -21.36 -21.59 -37.34
CA PRO A 1182 -21.34 -20.61 -38.43
C PRO A 1182 -22.46 -20.80 -39.46
N GLY A 1183 -23.09 -21.99 -39.50
CA GLY A 1183 -24.27 -22.25 -40.33
C GLY A 1183 -25.59 -21.82 -39.68
N SER A 1184 -25.58 -21.27 -38.47
CA SER A 1184 -26.81 -20.92 -37.76
C SER A 1184 -27.52 -19.71 -38.40
N PRO A 1185 -28.87 -19.75 -38.48
CA PRO A 1185 -29.70 -18.61 -38.87
C PRO A 1185 -29.95 -17.60 -37.73
N VAL A 1186 -29.55 -17.89 -36.49
CA VAL A 1186 -29.73 -16.98 -35.34
C VAL A 1186 -28.86 -15.73 -35.54
N LYS A 1187 -29.47 -14.56 -35.30
CA LYS A 1187 -28.81 -13.26 -35.45
C LYS A 1187 -27.54 -13.22 -34.58
N GLY A 1188 -26.40 -12.84 -35.17
CA GLY A 1188 -25.12 -12.70 -34.46
C GLY A 1188 -24.31 -13.98 -34.26
N ALA A 1189 -24.87 -15.17 -34.54
CA ALA A 1189 -24.17 -16.44 -34.34
C ALA A 1189 -22.95 -16.60 -35.27
N GLN A 1190 -23.05 -16.11 -36.51
CA GLN A 1190 -21.97 -16.15 -37.50
C GLN A 1190 -20.80 -15.24 -37.09
N GLU A 1191 -21.12 -14.02 -36.63
CA GLU A 1191 -20.15 -13.07 -36.08
C GLU A 1191 -19.48 -13.61 -34.82
N LEU A 1192 -20.26 -14.16 -33.88
CA LEU A 1192 -19.75 -14.78 -32.66
C LEU A 1192 -18.81 -15.94 -32.99
N ASN A 1193 -19.19 -16.85 -33.91
CA ASN A 1193 -18.32 -17.96 -34.33
C ASN A 1193 -17.03 -17.46 -34.98
N LYS A 1194 -17.12 -16.47 -35.87
CA LYS A 1194 -15.95 -15.92 -36.56
C LYS A 1194 -14.94 -15.37 -35.55
N GLU A 1195 -15.41 -14.62 -34.55
CA GLU A 1195 -14.56 -14.08 -33.49
C GLU A 1195 -14.06 -15.18 -32.54
N TYR A 1196 -14.90 -16.15 -32.19
CA TYR A 1196 -14.53 -17.32 -31.40
C TYR A 1196 -13.45 -18.15 -32.08
N ARG A 1197 -13.57 -18.43 -33.38
CA ARG A 1197 -12.55 -19.12 -34.20
C ARG A 1197 -11.25 -18.33 -34.29
N ALA A 1198 -11.33 -17.02 -34.46
CA ALA A 1198 -10.15 -16.16 -34.49
C ALA A 1198 -9.40 -16.22 -33.14
N TRP A 1199 -10.14 -16.29 -32.04
CA TRP A 1199 -9.58 -16.49 -30.69
C TRP A 1199 -9.06 -17.91 -30.45
N TYR A 1200 -9.78 -18.94 -30.93
CA TYR A 1200 -9.48 -20.37 -30.80
C TYR A 1200 -8.24 -20.79 -31.60
N ARG A 1201 -8.07 -20.29 -32.84
CA ARG A 1201 -7.00 -20.71 -33.77
C ARG A 1201 -5.65 -19.98 -33.58
N LEU A 1202 -5.43 -19.38 -32.41
CA LEU A 1202 -4.10 -18.99 -31.99
C LEU A 1202 -3.30 -20.28 -31.70
N PRO A 1203 -2.13 -20.53 -32.32
CA PRO A 1203 -1.48 -21.84 -32.23
C PRO A 1203 -1.11 -22.21 -30.79
N ALA A 1204 -1.58 -23.38 -30.35
CA ALA A 1204 -0.99 -24.11 -29.23
C ALA A 1204 0.40 -24.63 -29.65
N LYS A 1205 1.43 -24.40 -28.84
CA LYS A 1205 2.77 -24.98 -29.04
C LYS A 1205 2.69 -26.50 -28.85
N ASP A 1206 3.14 -27.25 -29.86
CA ASP A 1206 3.49 -28.67 -29.75
C ASP A 1206 4.48 -28.89 -28.59
N THR A 1207 4.04 -29.58 -27.56
CA THR A 1207 4.88 -30.21 -26.56
C THR A 1207 5.04 -31.68 -26.91
N HIS A 1208 6.02 -32.03 -27.75
CA HIS A 1208 6.68 -33.36 -27.75
C HIS A 1208 7.98 -33.34 -28.58
N ARG A 1209 9.10 -33.05 -27.89
CA ARG A 1209 10.40 -33.73 -28.07
C ARG A 1209 11.28 -33.51 -26.86
#